data_AF-A0A1L9AYK2-F1
#
_entry.id   AF-A0A1L9AYK2-F1
#
_cell.length_a   1.000
_cell.length_b   1.000
_cell.length_c   1.000
_cell.angle_alpha   90.00
_cell.angle_beta   90.00
_cell.angle_gamma   90.00
#
_symmetry.space_group_name_H-M   'P 1'
#
loop_
_entity.id
_entity.type
_entity.pdbx_description
1 polymer ?
#
loop_
_entity_poly.entity_id
_entity_poly.type
_entity_poly.pdbx_seq_one_letter_code
_entity_poly.pdbx_strand_id
1 'polypeptide(L)'
;MPPVTLPEDYRRHVTAALAALNVRNLVLSLHDPSLPGAPGEDVGRGSPYAVGGQRFLEFAWELGFTGIQLGPQGQTTEDNPSPYDGTLFSRNVLNVALGELAREEPWGALLRPERVRAVIASRPGGESRVAHRHVFRVQEEALEEAWETFQFKRAQAQPGSVIARVAERFEDFQRENAQWLERDALYDVLCLEHGRSYWREWPSEWDRRLWNPRPSEEGAFAHRRQVLRAKHAARVEGYAFRQFIVHEQHRALRERTAAWGLKLYGDLQIGYSPRDAWAWQGLFLGSYLMGAPPSRTNPEGQPWNYPVLDPSRYHEPPGQPHVYEPAAKPGPVLWFMASRVNKMLAEYDGLRIDHPHGLVCPWVYRAGEVEPVRAVQNGARLFASPDLPEHPELARYALVPPEGLDRSVPRYADGWVRELSPEQVTRYSALFDAIIAAVHAQGRQVSDLLCEVLSTMPYPLKRVLEQYGLGRFRVTQKADLTNPRDVYRGENAAPADWIMLGNHDTKSIWALAERWFAVGEARAQADYLAWRLHPEEEGREAFARRLVEERGMLVQAKFADLFVSRAENVMVFFADLLGLKETYNAPGTVSDENWSLRIPQEYRREYGEKLERDAALNLPGALALALRAVKPELQPLIENLERLAARLRRG
;
A
#
# COMPACT_ATOMS: atom_id res chain seq x y z
N MET A 1 -11.19 14.26 30.55
CA MET A 1 -11.94 15.25 29.76
C MET A 1 -12.80 14.50 28.76
N PRO A 2 -14.00 14.99 28.38
CA PRO A 2 -14.76 14.37 27.30
C PRO A 2 -13.92 14.37 26.01
N PRO A 3 -14.10 13.37 25.12
CA PRO A 3 -13.39 13.34 23.83
C PRO A 3 -13.71 14.60 23.02
N VAL A 4 -12.72 15.12 22.28
CA VAL A 4 -12.91 16.27 21.39
C VAL A 4 -14.04 15.95 20.40
N THR A 5 -15.15 16.66 20.51
CA THR A 5 -16.23 16.67 19.51
C THR A 5 -15.96 17.80 18.52
N LEU A 6 -15.89 17.45 17.24
CA LEU A 6 -15.67 18.46 16.21
C LEU A 6 -16.88 19.41 16.12
N PRO A 7 -16.67 20.72 15.86
CA PRO A 7 -17.75 21.65 15.60
C PRO A 7 -18.63 21.22 14.42
N GLU A 8 -19.94 21.49 14.47
CA GLU A 8 -20.90 21.10 13.41
C GLU A 8 -20.54 21.66 12.02
N ASP A 9 -19.95 22.85 11.99
CA ASP A 9 -19.53 23.54 10.79
C ASP A 9 -18.10 23.19 10.32
N TYR A 10 -17.39 22.30 11.05
CA TYR A 10 -15.99 21.95 10.79
C TYR A 10 -15.79 21.44 9.35
N ARG A 11 -16.52 20.38 8.98
CA ARG A 11 -16.39 19.76 7.65
C ARG A 11 -16.78 20.73 6.54
N ARG A 12 -17.78 21.58 6.75
CA ARG A 12 -18.21 22.56 5.77
C ARG A 12 -17.07 23.52 5.39
N HIS A 13 -16.39 24.08 6.40
CA HIS A 13 -15.29 25.01 6.16
C HIS A 13 -14.04 24.32 5.59
N VAL A 14 -13.71 23.11 6.06
CA VAL A 14 -12.60 22.32 5.50
C VAL A 14 -12.86 22.00 4.03
N THR A 15 -14.05 21.51 3.66
CA THR A 15 -14.40 21.23 2.26
C THR A 15 -14.35 22.48 1.39
N ALA A 16 -14.86 23.61 1.87
CA ALA A 16 -14.80 24.88 1.13
C ALA A 16 -13.35 25.34 0.90
N ALA A 17 -12.47 25.17 1.89
CA ALA A 17 -11.07 25.52 1.79
C ALA A 17 -10.30 24.62 0.81
N LEU A 18 -10.52 23.30 0.89
CA LEU A 18 -9.92 22.34 -0.05
C LEU A 18 -10.33 22.66 -1.49
N ALA A 19 -11.61 22.95 -1.72
CA ALA A 19 -12.10 23.37 -3.04
C ALA A 19 -11.44 24.66 -3.52
N ALA A 20 -11.32 25.68 -2.67
CA ALA A 20 -10.66 26.95 -3.01
C ALA A 20 -9.16 26.80 -3.32
N LEU A 21 -8.52 25.79 -2.73
CA LEU A 21 -7.12 25.42 -2.96
C LEU A 21 -6.93 24.39 -4.08
N ASN A 22 -8.01 23.99 -4.77
CA ASN A 22 -8.03 22.96 -5.82
C ASN A 22 -7.54 21.58 -5.35
N VAL A 23 -7.68 21.26 -4.06
CA VAL A 23 -7.38 19.93 -3.53
C VAL A 23 -8.61 19.04 -3.74
N ARG A 24 -8.49 18.09 -4.67
CA ARG A 24 -9.50 17.09 -5.00
C ARG A 24 -9.51 15.95 -4.00
N ASN A 25 -8.33 15.46 -3.63
CA ASN A 25 -8.17 14.29 -2.75
C ASN A 25 -7.38 14.68 -1.50
N LEU A 26 -7.95 14.45 -0.32
CA LEU A 26 -7.25 14.49 0.97
C LEU A 26 -7.32 13.10 1.58
N VAL A 27 -6.22 12.35 1.52
CA VAL A 27 -6.18 10.92 1.86
C VAL A 27 -5.36 10.68 3.12
N LEU A 28 -5.90 9.88 4.04
CA LEU A 28 -5.16 9.38 5.20
C LEU A 28 -4.56 8.01 4.88
N SER A 29 -3.24 7.88 4.98
CA SER A 29 -2.52 6.63 4.76
C SER A 29 -2.19 5.95 6.09
N LEU A 30 -2.48 4.65 6.16
CA LEU A 30 -2.14 3.76 7.28
C LEU A 30 -2.17 2.29 6.84
N HIS A 31 -1.76 1.38 7.72
CA HIS A 31 -1.86 -0.06 7.48
C HIS A 31 -2.78 -0.67 8.53
N ASP A 32 -3.50 -1.74 8.18
CA ASP A 32 -4.44 -2.44 9.08
C ASP A 32 -3.94 -2.67 10.51
N PRO A 33 -2.72 -3.23 10.74
CA PRO A 33 -2.22 -3.49 12.08
C PRO A 33 -2.16 -2.23 12.96
N SER A 34 -2.06 -1.05 12.35
CA SER A 34 -1.97 0.23 13.07
C SER A 34 -3.29 0.64 13.69
N LEU A 35 -4.44 0.14 13.21
CA LEU A 35 -5.74 0.60 13.70
C LEU A 35 -5.94 0.31 15.19
N PRO A 36 -6.66 1.18 15.91
CA PRO A 36 -6.89 0.97 17.33
C PRO A 36 -7.91 -0.17 17.54
N GLY A 37 -7.73 -0.93 18.62
CA GLY A 37 -8.76 -1.84 19.12
C GLY A 37 -9.68 -1.12 20.09
N ALA A 38 -10.98 -1.44 20.08
CA ALA A 38 -11.89 -0.98 21.14
C ALA A 38 -11.66 -1.78 22.43
N PRO A 39 -11.97 -1.21 23.62
CA PRO A 39 -11.99 -2.00 24.85
C PRO A 39 -12.88 -3.23 24.69
N GLY A 40 -12.31 -4.42 24.94
CA GLY A 40 -13.02 -5.69 24.76
C GLY A 40 -12.97 -6.32 23.36
N GLU A 41 -12.24 -5.72 22.40
CA GLU A 41 -11.96 -6.30 21.07
C GLU A 41 -10.46 -6.26 20.68
N ASP A 42 -9.60 -5.65 21.49
CA ASP A 42 -8.18 -5.50 21.17
C ASP A 42 -7.38 -6.80 21.38
N VAL A 43 -7.19 -7.55 20.31
CA VAL A 43 -6.37 -8.78 20.27
C VAL A 43 -4.86 -8.53 20.13
N GLY A 44 -4.41 -7.27 20.21
CA GLY A 44 -3.00 -6.90 20.02
C GLY A 44 -2.60 -6.59 18.58
N ARG A 45 -3.58 -6.47 17.68
CA ARG A 45 -3.43 -6.02 16.29
C ARG A 45 -4.68 -5.26 15.86
N GLY A 46 -4.49 -4.17 15.12
CA GLY A 46 -5.58 -3.42 14.51
C GLY A 46 -6.28 -4.16 13.37
N SER A 47 -7.56 -3.86 13.18
CA SER A 47 -8.35 -4.30 12.03
C SER A 47 -9.34 -3.21 11.61
N PRO A 48 -9.49 -2.93 10.30
CA PRO A 48 -10.53 -2.01 9.81
C PRO A 48 -11.95 -2.59 9.94
N TYR A 49 -12.07 -3.88 10.25
CA TYR A 49 -13.35 -4.57 10.40
C TYR A 49 -13.86 -4.54 11.85
N ALA A 50 -12.98 -4.28 12.83
CA ALA A 50 -13.33 -4.16 14.23
C ALA A 50 -13.92 -2.78 14.58
N VAL A 51 -14.63 -2.67 15.70
CA VAL A 51 -15.33 -1.44 16.11
C VAL A 51 -14.34 -0.28 16.29
N GLY A 52 -13.17 -0.54 16.88
CA GLY A 52 -12.11 0.46 17.09
C GLY A 52 -11.60 1.04 15.76
N GLY A 53 -11.30 0.16 14.79
CA GLY A 53 -10.89 0.58 13.46
C GLY A 53 -11.97 1.40 12.75
N GLN A 54 -13.22 0.95 12.80
CA GLN A 54 -14.35 1.65 12.19
C GLN A 54 -14.56 3.06 12.77
N ARG A 55 -14.44 3.21 14.10
CA ARG A 55 -14.51 4.52 14.78
C ARG A 55 -13.35 5.45 14.41
N PHE A 56 -12.17 4.89 14.11
CA PHE A 56 -11.04 5.66 13.62
C PHE A 56 -11.24 6.12 12.18
N LEU A 57 -11.81 5.29 11.30
CA LEU A 57 -12.14 5.70 9.94
C LEU A 57 -13.25 6.77 9.92
N GLU A 58 -14.25 6.65 10.80
CA GLU A 58 -15.24 7.70 11.03
C GLU A 58 -14.59 9.00 11.52
N PHE A 59 -13.62 8.91 12.44
CA PHE A 59 -12.85 10.08 12.87
C PHE A 59 -12.06 10.74 11.74
N ALA A 60 -11.39 9.96 10.88
CA ALA A 60 -10.72 10.49 9.70
C ALA A 60 -11.70 11.18 8.76
N TRP A 61 -12.87 10.57 8.53
CA TRP A 61 -13.94 11.22 7.80
C TRP A 61 -14.34 12.53 8.49
N GLU A 62 -14.70 12.55 9.78
CA GLU A 62 -15.05 13.76 10.53
C GLU A 62 -14.01 14.90 10.37
N LEU A 63 -12.71 14.57 10.36
CA LEU A 63 -11.61 15.51 10.14
C LEU A 63 -11.52 16.10 8.72
N GLY A 64 -12.31 15.59 7.77
CA GLY A 64 -12.41 16.10 6.40
C GLY A 64 -11.64 15.29 5.36
N PHE A 65 -11.09 14.13 5.72
CA PHE A 65 -10.46 13.24 4.74
C PHE A 65 -11.52 12.69 3.75
N THR A 66 -11.14 12.61 2.47
CA THR A 66 -11.97 12.11 1.37
C THR A 66 -11.64 10.67 0.99
N GLY A 67 -10.54 10.12 1.52
CA GLY A 67 -10.22 8.71 1.38
C GLY A 67 -9.22 8.17 2.39
N ILE A 68 -9.11 6.85 2.41
CA ILE A 68 -8.19 6.08 3.25
C ILE A 68 -7.35 5.21 2.32
N GLN A 69 -6.02 5.30 2.42
CA GLN A 69 -5.12 4.37 1.76
C GLN A 69 -4.61 3.33 2.77
N LEU A 70 -4.96 2.08 2.52
CA LEU A 70 -4.47 0.92 3.27
C LEU A 70 -3.24 0.35 2.57
N GLY A 71 -2.28 -0.16 3.35
CA GLY A 71 -1.17 -0.95 2.82
C GLY A 71 -1.63 -2.28 2.21
N PRO A 72 -0.70 -3.09 1.66
CA PRO A 72 -1.05 -4.38 1.07
C PRO A 72 -1.71 -5.30 2.10
N GLN A 73 -2.86 -5.88 1.75
CA GLN A 73 -3.66 -6.70 2.67
C GLN A 73 -3.48 -8.21 2.46
N GLY A 74 -2.38 -8.60 1.81
CA GLY A 74 -2.02 -10.00 1.55
C GLY A 74 -1.73 -10.79 2.83
N GLN A 75 -1.97 -12.10 2.79
CA GLN A 75 -1.61 -13.02 3.87
C GLN A 75 -0.09 -13.00 4.10
N THR A 76 0.32 -12.67 5.31
CA THR A 76 1.71 -12.72 5.77
C THR A 76 1.97 -14.05 6.48
N THR A 77 3.23 -14.29 6.87
CA THR A 77 3.63 -15.48 7.62
C THR A 77 3.85 -15.14 9.09
N GLU A 78 3.99 -16.15 9.94
CA GLU A 78 4.31 -15.98 11.35
C GLU A 78 5.63 -15.22 11.57
N ASP A 79 6.64 -15.50 10.75
CA ASP A 79 8.00 -14.97 10.91
C ASP A 79 8.29 -13.73 10.08
N ASN A 80 7.46 -13.42 9.08
CA ASN A 80 7.59 -12.21 8.28
C ASN A 80 6.27 -11.44 8.22
N PRO A 81 6.12 -10.35 9.01
CA PRO A 81 4.93 -9.52 9.04
C PRO A 81 4.90 -8.44 7.94
N SER A 82 5.92 -8.37 7.08
CA SER A 82 5.99 -7.37 6.01
C SER A 82 4.79 -7.52 5.05
N PRO A 83 3.96 -6.48 4.89
CA PRO A 83 2.83 -6.54 3.98
C PRO A 83 3.28 -6.63 2.51
N TYR A 84 4.50 -6.18 2.19
CA TYR A 84 5.08 -6.26 0.84
C TYR A 84 5.51 -7.68 0.44
N ASP A 85 5.61 -8.59 1.42
CA ASP A 85 5.77 -10.04 1.22
C ASP A 85 4.44 -10.81 1.36
N GLY A 86 3.32 -10.07 1.50
CA GLY A 86 1.98 -10.64 1.60
C GLY A 86 1.49 -11.19 0.26
N THR A 87 0.57 -12.16 0.34
CA THR A 87 -0.01 -12.79 -0.85
C THR A 87 -0.76 -11.81 -1.76
N LEU A 88 -0.87 -12.13 -3.05
CA LEU A 88 -1.49 -11.23 -4.02
C LEU A 88 -3.01 -11.30 -4.08
N PHE A 89 -3.58 -12.49 -3.90
CA PHE A 89 -5.03 -12.71 -4.03
C PHE A 89 -5.71 -12.96 -2.67
N SER A 90 -5.12 -13.80 -1.82
CA SER A 90 -5.63 -14.02 -0.47
C SER A 90 -5.46 -12.80 0.41
N ARG A 91 -6.40 -12.61 1.35
CA ARG A 91 -6.37 -11.57 2.36
C ARG A 91 -5.74 -12.10 3.64
N ASN A 92 -5.14 -11.20 4.40
CA ASN A 92 -4.56 -11.50 5.70
C ASN A 92 -5.66 -11.82 6.71
N VAL A 93 -5.79 -13.09 7.09
CA VAL A 93 -6.82 -13.54 8.04
C VAL A 93 -6.59 -12.98 9.45
N LEU A 94 -5.41 -12.43 9.73
CA LEU A 94 -5.15 -11.70 10.97
C LEU A 94 -5.98 -10.41 11.10
N ASN A 95 -6.58 -9.93 10.00
CA ASN A 95 -7.49 -8.80 10.03
C ASN A 95 -8.91 -9.20 10.46
N VAL A 96 -9.26 -10.48 10.59
CA VAL A 96 -10.62 -10.88 11.01
C VAL A 96 -10.94 -10.34 12.40
N ALA A 97 -12.03 -9.58 12.50
CA ALA A 97 -12.60 -9.13 13.77
C ALA A 97 -13.31 -10.29 14.46
N LEU A 98 -12.63 -10.96 15.41
CA LEU A 98 -13.19 -12.13 16.12
C LEU A 98 -14.46 -11.82 16.90
N GLY A 99 -14.61 -10.59 17.41
CA GLY A 99 -15.81 -10.17 18.14
C GLY A 99 -17.09 -10.32 17.32
N GLU A 100 -17.02 -10.11 16.00
CA GLU A 100 -18.16 -10.30 15.09
C GLU A 100 -18.55 -11.78 14.97
N LEU A 101 -17.58 -12.70 15.02
CA LEU A 101 -17.84 -14.14 14.93
C LEU A 101 -18.53 -14.69 16.18
N ALA A 102 -18.52 -13.96 17.30
CA ALA A 102 -19.22 -14.34 18.51
C ALA A 102 -20.71 -13.97 18.51
N ARG A 103 -21.19 -13.25 17.49
CA ARG A 103 -22.58 -12.80 17.36
C ARG A 103 -23.44 -13.82 16.61
N GLU A 104 -24.71 -13.92 17.02
CA GLU A 104 -25.68 -14.80 16.34
C GLU A 104 -25.97 -14.35 14.92
N GLU A 105 -26.07 -13.05 14.65
CA GLU A 105 -26.15 -12.50 13.30
C GLU A 105 -24.92 -11.63 13.02
N PRO A 106 -24.33 -11.67 11.82
CA PRO A 106 -24.73 -12.48 10.66
C PRO A 106 -24.04 -13.86 10.58
N TRP A 107 -23.35 -14.29 11.64
CA TRP A 107 -22.40 -15.41 11.60
C TRP A 107 -22.90 -16.71 12.25
N GLY A 108 -23.93 -16.66 13.08
CA GLY A 108 -24.45 -17.83 13.79
C GLY A 108 -23.58 -18.26 14.96
N ALA A 109 -22.95 -17.31 15.65
CA ALA A 109 -22.08 -17.52 16.81
C ALA A 109 -21.01 -18.61 16.58
N LEU A 110 -20.15 -18.37 15.60
CA LEU A 110 -19.05 -19.28 15.23
C LEU A 110 -17.94 -19.33 16.29
N LEU A 111 -17.80 -18.28 17.09
CA LEU A 111 -16.93 -18.27 18.25
C LEU A 111 -17.71 -18.09 19.54
N ARG A 112 -17.17 -18.66 20.62
CA ARG A 112 -17.67 -18.38 21.97
C ARG A 112 -17.15 -17.03 22.47
N PRO A 113 -17.96 -16.21 23.14
CA PRO A 113 -17.48 -14.98 23.77
C PRO A 113 -16.28 -15.19 24.71
N GLU A 114 -16.21 -16.35 25.37
CA GLU A 114 -15.10 -16.76 26.24
C GLU A 114 -13.78 -16.88 25.47
N ARG A 115 -13.80 -17.41 24.23
CA ARG A 115 -12.62 -17.51 23.37
C ARG A 115 -12.09 -16.12 23.03
N VAL A 116 -12.98 -15.19 22.64
CA VAL A 116 -12.60 -13.81 22.32
C VAL A 116 -11.96 -13.13 23.54
N ARG A 117 -12.57 -13.28 24.73
CA ARG A 117 -12.00 -12.76 25.99
C ARG A 117 -10.64 -13.37 26.33
N ALA A 118 -10.46 -14.67 26.08
CA ALA A 118 -9.19 -15.34 26.33
C ALA A 118 -8.07 -14.83 25.42
N VAL A 119 -8.35 -14.62 24.12
CA VAL A 119 -7.39 -14.03 23.17
C VAL A 119 -6.97 -12.64 23.65
N ILE A 120 -7.92 -11.76 23.99
CA ILE A 120 -7.63 -10.42 24.50
C ILE A 120 -6.80 -10.46 25.78
N ALA A 121 -7.14 -11.34 26.73
CA ALA A 121 -6.43 -11.48 27.99
C ALA A 121 -4.99 -12.02 27.82
N SER A 122 -4.72 -12.75 26.73
CA SER A 122 -3.41 -13.35 26.44
C SER A 122 -2.41 -12.40 25.77
N ARG A 123 -2.85 -11.19 25.36
CA ARG A 123 -2.04 -10.21 24.64
C ARG A 123 -0.75 -9.85 25.40
N PRO A 124 0.44 -10.04 24.81
CA PRO A 124 1.69 -9.61 25.42
C PRO A 124 1.92 -8.11 25.23
N GLY A 125 2.54 -7.46 26.23
CA GLY A 125 3.08 -6.10 26.09
C GLY A 125 2.05 -4.96 26.22
N GLY A 126 2.42 -3.81 25.66
CA GLY A 126 1.65 -2.55 25.70
C GLY A 126 0.84 -2.27 24.43
N GLU A 127 0.06 -1.20 24.43
CA GLU A 127 -0.93 -0.92 23.38
C GLU A 127 -0.35 -0.31 22.09
N SER A 128 0.88 0.18 22.13
CA SER A 128 1.49 0.97 21.06
C SER A 128 2.11 0.17 19.93
N ARG A 129 2.31 -1.15 20.11
CA ARG A 129 2.93 -2.01 19.09
C ARG A 129 2.24 -3.36 18.94
N VAL A 130 2.26 -3.92 17.73
CA VAL A 130 1.73 -5.25 17.40
C VAL A 130 2.72 -6.33 17.81
N ALA A 131 2.23 -7.36 18.50
CA ALA A 131 2.99 -8.57 18.80
C ALA A 131 2.76 -9.65 17.72
N HIS A 132 3.39 -9.46 16.53
CA HIS A 132 3.05 -10.19 15.30
C HIS A 132 2.92 -11.71 15.45
N ARG A 133 3.94 -12.38 16.00
CA ARG A 133 3.93 -13.85 16.20
C ARG A 133 2.83 -14.32 17.14
N HIS A 134 2.61 -13.61 18.24
CA HIS A 134 1.56 -13.95 19.19
C HIS A 134 0.19 -13.84 18.53
N VAL A 135 -0.07 -12.70 17.87
CA VAL A 135 -1.33 -12.46 17.14
C VAL A 135 -1.54 -13.53 16.07
N PHE A 136 -0.50 -13.88 15.31
CA PHE A 136 -0.59 -14.93 14.29
C PHE A 136 -1.16 -16.23 14.87
N ARG A 137 -0.58 -16.72 15.98
CA ARG A 137 -0.98 -17.97 16.61
C ARG A 137 -2.40 -17.93 17.19
N VAL A 138 -2.70 -16.92 17.99
CA VAL A 138 -4.02 -16.84 18.66
C VAL A 138 -5.17 -16.64 17.66
N GLN A 139 -4.91 -15.94 16.55
CA GLN A 139 -5.90 -15.77 15.50
C GLN A 139 -6.12 -17.04 14.70
N GLU A 140 -5.06 -17.75 14.34
CA GLU A 140 -5.15 -19.06 13.67
C GLU A 140 -5.93 -20.06 14.53
N GLU A 141 -5.65 -20.14 15.83
CA GLU A 141 -6.40 -21.00 16.76
C GLU A 141 -7.89 -20.63 16.86
N ALA A 142 -8.21 -19.34 16.95
CA ALA A 142 -9.60 -18.88 17.01
C ALA A 142 -10.34 -19.15 15.69
N LEU A 143 -9.68 -18.98 14.55
CA LEU A 143 -10.26 -19.25 13.24
C LEU A 143 -10.43 -20.75 12.98
N GLU A 144 -9.59 -21.61 13.55
CA GLU A 144 -9.83 -23.05 13.53
C GLU A 144 -11.05 -23.44 14.37
N GLU A 145 -11.21 -22.90 15.59
CA GLU A 145 -12.43 -23.11 16.39
C GLU A 145 -13.70 -22.63 15.65
N ALA A 146 -13.60 -21.51 14.94
CA ALA A 146 -14.70 -20.98 14.13
C ALA A 146 -15.05 -21.93 12.97
N TRP A 147 -14.04 -22.52 12.33
CA TRP A 147 -14.22 -23.50 11.27
C TRP A 147 -14.87 -24.79 11.77
N GLU A 148 -14.36 -25.37 12.86
CA GLU A 148 -14.94 -26.57 13.48
C GLU A 148 -16.41 -26.34 13.89
N THR A 149 -16.70 -25.19 14.48
CA THR A 149 -18.05 -24.80 14.88
C THR A 149 -18.96 -24.65 13.66
N PHE A 150 -18.48 -24.02 12.59
CA PHE A 150 -19.23 -23.90 11.35
C PHE A 150 -19.52 -25.27 10.74
N GLN A 151 -18.55 -26.18 10.67
CA GLN A 151 -18.76 -27.53 10.15
C GLN A 151 -19.85 -28.28 10.93
N PHE A 152 -19.78 -28.25 12.27
CA PHE A 152 -20.76 -28.89 13.13
C PHE A 152 -22.16 -28.32 12.93
N LYS A 153 -22.30 -26.98 12.94
CA LYS A 153 -23.58 -26.30 12.76
C LYS A 153 -24.13 -26.48 11.35
N ARG A 154 -23.29 -26.44 10.32
CA ARG A 154 -23.67 -26.62 8.91
C ARG A 154 -24.34 -27.97 8.68
N ALA A 155 -23.83 -29.04 9.30
CA ALA A 155 -24.41 -30.38 9.19
C ALA A 155 -25.83 -30.50 9.77
N GLN A 156 -26.25 -29.54 10.60
CA GLN A 156 -27.55 -29.53 11.29
C GLN A 156 -28.43 -28.35 10.84
N ALA A 157 -27.95 -27.54 9.89
CA ALA A 157 -28.57 -26.28 9.52
C ALA A 157 -29.92 -26.52 8.84
N GLN A 158 -30.95 -25.84 9.33
CA GLN A 158 -32.25 -25.79 8.67
C GLN A 158 -32.24 -24.76 7.55
N PRO A 159 -32.99 -24.98 6.45
CA PRO A 159 -33.14 -23.99 5.38
C PRO A 159 -33.54 -22.61 5.93
N GLY A 160 -32.87 -21.56 5.45
CA GLY A 160 -33.11 -20.18 5.88
C GLY A 160 -32.51 -19.77 7.23
N SER A 161 -31.91 -20.70 7.99
CA SER A 161 -31.14 -20.35 9.20
C SER A 161 -29.91 -19.50 8.88
N VAL A 162 -29.34 -18.83 9.90
CA VAL A 162 -28.11 -18.02 9.72
C VAL A 162 -27.00 -18.86 9.10
N ILE A 163 -26.77 -20.05 9.64
CA ILE A 163 -25.71 -20.96 9.19
C ILE A 163 -25.96 -21.44 7.75
N ALA A 164 -27.21 -21.69 7.35
CA ALA A 164 -27.53 -22.03 5.96
C ALA A 164 -27.15 -20.87 5.00
N ARG A 165 -27.48 -19.62 5.36
CA ARG A 165 -27.08 -18.43 4.57
C ARG A 165 -25.57 -18.19 4.56
N VAL A 166 -24.87 -18.54 5.63
CA VAL A 166 -23.39 -18.50 5.68
C VAL A 166 -22.83 -19.57 4.75
N ALA A 167 -23.40 -20.77 4.72
CA ALA A 167 -22.97 -21.86 3.83
C ALA A 167 -23.20 -21.52 2.34
N GLU A 168 -24.35 -20.97 1.98
CA GLU A 168 -24.65 -20.53 0.60
C GLU A 168 -23.62 -19.48 0.12
N ARG A 169 -23.39 -18.42 0.92
CA ARG A 169 -22.38 -17.41 0.60
C ARG A 169 -20.96 -17.97 0.54
N PHE A 170 -20.65 -18.97 1.37
CA PHE A 170 -19.34 -19.63 1.35
C PHE A 170 -19.15 -20.46 0.06
N GLU A 171 -20.17 -21.19 -0.38
CA GLU A 171 -20.14 -21.92 -1.66
C GLU A 171 -19.98 -20.98 -2.86
N ASP A 172 -20.68 -19.84 -2.84
CA ASP A 172 -20.52 -18.77 -3.82
C ASP A 172 -19.09 -18.24 -3.83
N PHE A 173 -18.53 -17.93 -2.66
CA PHE A 173 -17.14 -17.49 -2.53
C PHE A 173 -16.15 -18.49 -3.10
N GLN A 174 -16.32 -19.79 -2.82
CA GLN A 174 -15.44 -20.84 -3.35
C GLN A 174 -15.50 -20.89 -4.89
N ARG A 175 -16.70 -20.79 -5.47
CA ARG A 175 -16.91 -20.82 -6.91
C ARG A 175 -16.29 -19.60 -7.59
N GLU A 176 -16.51 -18.41 -7.04
CA GLU A 176 -16.01 -17.14 -7.58
C GLU A 176 -14.48 -17.02 -7.50
N ASN A 177 -13.86 -17.62 -6.48
CA ASN A 177 -12.43 -17.47 -6.19
C ASN A 177 -11.58 -18.71 -6.51
N ALA A 178 -12.17 -19.74 -7.13
CA ALA A 178 -11.53 -21.02 -7.41
C ALA A 178 -10.15 -20.91 -8.10
N GLN A 179 -9.97 -19.90 -8.96
CA GLN A 179 -8.75 -19.66 -9.75
C GLN A 179 -7.48 -19.50 -8.88
N TRP A 180 -7.58 -18.81 -7.75
CA TRP A 180 -6.44 -18.55 -6.85
C TRP A 180 -6.54 -19.36 -5.55
N LEU A 181 -7.75 -19.67 -5.09
CA LEU A 181 -8.00 -20.30 -3.80
C LEU A 181 -7.37 -21.68 -3.67
N GLU A 182 -7.47 -22.51 -4.72
CA GLU A 182 -6.85 -23.85 -4.73
C GLU A 182 -5.33 -23.75 -4.64
N ARG A 183 -4.72 -22.81 -5.39
CA ARG A 183 -3.27 -22.64 -5.39
C ARG A 183 -2.78 -22.32 -3.98
N ASP A 184 -3.40 -21.34 -3.35
CA ASP A 184 -2.99 -20.90 -2.02
C ASP A 184 -3.20 -21.98 -0.95
N ALA A 185 -4.35 -22.65 -0.96
CA ALA A 185 -4.66 -23.72 -0.02
C ALA A 185 -3.67 -24.89 -0.14
N LEU A 186 -3.28 -25.25 -1.37
CA LEU A 186 -2.30 -26.32 -1.59
C LEU A 186 -0.88 -25.94 -1.15
N TYR A 187 -0.52 -24.65 -1.14
CA TYR A 187 0.76 -24.22 -0.57
C TYR A 187 0.83 -24.56 0.92
N ASP A 188 -0.22 -24.23 1.69
CA ASP A 188 -0.26 -24.50 3.13
C ASP A 188 -0.26 -25.99 3.45
N VAL A 189 -0.98 -26.78 2.65
CA VAL A 189 -0.94 -28.24 2.73
C VAL A 189 0.48 -28.77 2.52
N LEU A 190 1.21 -28.27 1.53
CA LEU A 190 2.56 -28.73 1.23
C LEU A 190 3.59 -28.24 2.26
N CYS A 191 3.45 -27.02 2.77
CA CYS A 191 4.25 -26.55 3.92
C CYS A 191 4.13 -27.52 5.09
N LEU A 192 2.92 -27.99 5.38
CA LEU A 192 2.65 -28.97 6.43
C LEU A 192 3.26 -30.35 6.10
N GLU A 193 3.03 -30.90 4.89
CA GLU A 193 3.58 -32.22 4.51
C GLU A 193 5.11 -32.26 4.59
N HIS A 194 5.77 -31.16 4.23
CA HIS A 194 7.24 -31.06 4.22
C HIS A 194 7.83 -30.54 5.54
N GLY A 195 7.02 -29.98 6.44
CA GLY A 195 7.50 -29.35 7.68
C GLY A 195 8.40 -28.12 7.42
N ARG A 196 8.17 -27.41 6.31
CA ARG A 196 8.98 -26.27 5.84
C ARG A 196 8.07 -25.18 5.29
N SER A 197 8.21 -23.95 5.78
CA SER A 197 7.41 -22.79 5.37
C SER A 197 7.82 -22.19 4.02
N TYR A 198 9.04 -22.47 3.56
CA TYR A 198 9.57 -21.97 2.30
C TYR A 198 9.67 -23.08 1.25
N TRP A 199 8.96 -22.92 0.13
CA TRP A 199 8.82 -23.97 -0.87
C TRP A 199 10.13 -24.44 -1.49
N ARG A 200 11.17 -23.59 -1.58
CA ARG A 200 12.46 -24.01 -2.14
C ARG A 200 13.15 -25.07 -1.27
N GLU A 201 12.81 -25.13 0.02
CA GLU A 201 13.34 -26.11 0.97
C GLU A 201 12.61 -27.46 0.93
N TRP A 202 11.49 -27.57 0.19
CA TRP A 202 10.76 -28.83 0.09
C TRP A 202 11.59 -29.87 -0.67
N PRO A 203 11.83 -31.08 -0.12
CA PRO A 203 12.66 -32.09 -0.77
C PRO A 203 12.08 -32.59 -2.11
N SER A 204 10.77 -32.46 -2.31
CA SER A 204 10.06 -32.88 -3.52
C SER A 204 10.17 -31.86 -4.65
N GLU A 205 11.00 -32.15 -5.66
CA GLU A 205 11.06 -31.40 -6.92
C GLU A 205 9.69 -31.29 -7.61
N TRP A 206 8.84 -32.31 -7.47
CA TRP A 206 7.48 -32.31 -8.04
C TRP A 206 6.59 -31.28 -7.36
N ASP A 207 6.59 -31.23 -6.04
CA ASP A 207 5.77 -30.27 -5.30
C ASP A 207 6.30 -28.84 -5.47
N ARG A 208 7.62 -28.65 -5.59
CA ARG A 208 8.22 -27.35 -5.92
C ARG A 208 7.77 -26.78 -7.26
N ARG A 209 7.40 -27.64 -8.22
CA ARG A 209 6.94 -27.26 -9.56
C ARG A 209 5.46 -27.56 -9.80
N LEU A 210 4.65 -27.77 -8.75
CA LEU A 210 3.29 -28.29 -8.87
C LEU A 210 2.40 -27.53 -9.89
N TRP A 211 2.66 -26.23 -10.03
CA TRP A 211 1.98 -25.30 -10.93
C TRP A 211 2.79 -24.87 -12.16
N ASN A 212 3.96 -25.47 -12.36
CA ASN A 212 4.87 -25.21 -13.47
C ASN A 212 5.46 -26.54 -14.04
N PRO A 213 4.59 -27.50 -14.43
CA PRO A 213 5.03 -28.73 -15.08
C PRO A 213 5.57 -28.45 -16.48
N ARG A 214 6.43 -29.35 -16.98
CA ARG A 214 6.72 -29.41 -18.41
C ARG A 214 5.48 -29.96 -19.15
N PRO A 215 5.30 -29.69 -20.45
CA PRO A 215 4.14 -30.18 -21.20
C PRO A 215 3.90 -31.70 -21.08
N SER A 216 4.96 -32.51 -21.04
CA SER A 216 4.86 -33.96 -20.87
C SER A 216 4.46 -34.42 -19.46
N GLU A 217 4.52 -33.53 -18.47
CA GLU A 217 4.28 -33.83 -17.06
C GLU A 217 2.87 -33.42 -16.59
N GLU A 218 2.11 -32.66 -17.41
CA GLU A 218 0.85 -32.02 -17.00
C GLU A 218 -0.16 -33.00 -16.38
N GLY A 219 -0.36 -34.17 -16.99
CA GLY A 219 -1.28 -35.19 -16.48
C GLY A 219 -0.88 -35.72 -15.10
N ALA A 220 0.41 -35.95 -14.87
CA ALA A 220 0.90 -36.43 -13.58
C ALA A 220 0.83 -35.36 -12.48
N PHE A 221 1.07 -34.09 -12.84
CA PHE A 221 0.93 -32.97 -11.91
C PHE A 221 -0.54 -32.68 -11.58
N ALA A 222 -1.45 -32.78 -12.56
CA ALA A 222 -2.89 -32.73 -12.34
C ALA A 222 -3.36 -33.84 -11.40
N HIS A 223 -2.84 -35.05 -11.57
CA HIS A 223 -3.12 -36.15 -10.65
C HIS A 223 -2.58 -35.88 -9.24
N ARG A 224 -1.35 -35.35 -9.10
CA ARG A 224 -0.80 -34.95 -7.79
C ARG A 224 -1.69 -33.90 -7.10
N ARG A 225 -2.19 -32.90 -7.82
CA ARG A 225 -3.16 -31.91 -7.29
C ARG A 225 -4.45 -32.59 -6.80
N GLN A 226 -5.00 -33.53 -7.57
CA GLN A 226 -6.18 -34.31 -7.15
C GLN A 226 -5.92 -35.11 -5.87
N VAL A 227 -4.78 -35.79 -5.77
CA VAL A 227 -4.38 -36.56 -4.58
C VAL A 227 -4.26 -35.65 -3.36
N LEU A 228 -3.62 -34.48 -3.50
CA LEU A 228 -3.50 -33.51 -2.41
C LEU A 228 -4.88 -33.00 -1.95
N ARG A 229 -5.76 -32.64 -2.89
CA ARG A 229 -7.12 -32.20 -2.58
C ARG A 229 -7.93 -33.27 -1.87
N ALA A 230 -7.86 -34.52 -2.33
CA ALA A 230 -8.58 -35.64 -1.71
C ALA A 230 -8.04 -35.95 -0.30
N LYS A 231 -6.71 -36.00 -0.15
CA LYS A 231 -6.06 -36.30 1.13
C LYS A 231 -6.27 -35.21 2.18
N HIS A 232 -6.33 -33.94 1.75
CA HIS A 232 -6.39 -32.77 2.63
C HIS A 232 -7.67 -31.94 2.46
N ALA A 233 -8.78 -32.57 2.06
CA ALA A 233 -10.03 -31.88 1.71
C ALA A 233 -10.50 -30.91 2.81
N ALA A 234 -10.52 -31.36 4.07
CA ALA A 234 -10.95 -30.53 5.21
C ALA A 234 -10.04 -29.31 5.44
N ARG A 235 -8.73 -29.43 5.20
CA ARG A 235 -7.78 -28.31 5.33
C ARG A 235 -7.92 -27.30 4.20
N VAL A 236 -8.12 -27.79 2.97
CA VAL A 236 -8.36 -26.94 1.80
C VAL A 236 -9.67 -26.15 1.97
N GLU A 237 -10.72 -26.82 2.44
CA GLU A 237 -12.00 -26.18 2.74
C GLU A 237 -11.91 -25.20 3.92
N GLY A 238 -11.18 -25.56 4.98
CA GLY A 238 -10.93 -24.66 6.12
C GLY A 238 -10.16 -23.40 5.74
N TYR A 239 -9.12 -23.52 4.89
CA TYR A 239 -8.42 -22.36 4.32
C TYR A 239 -9.40 -21.45 3.57
N ALA A 240 -10.24 -22.04 2.72
CA ALA A 240 -11.25 -21.31 1.98
C ALA A 240 -12.25 -20.58 2.89
N PHE A 241 -12.68 -21.22 3.97
CA PHE A 241 -13.63 -20.62 4.91
C PHE A 241 -13.06 -19.39 5.63
N ARG A 242 -11.79 -19.44 6.05
CA ARG A 242 -11.11 -18.30 6.68
C ARG A 242 -10.96 -17.14 5.70
N GLN A 243 -10.62 -17.43 4.45
CA GLN A 243 -10.59 -16.43 3.38
C GLN A 243 -11.99 -15.83 3.14
N PHE A 244 -13.04 -16.65 3.11
CA PHE A 244 -14.42 -16.16 2.99
C PHE A 244 -14.78 -15.16 4.10
N ILE A 245 -14.50 -15.48 5.37
CA ILE A 245 -14.80 -14.58 6.50
C ILE A 245 -14.15 -13.21 6.32
N VAL A 246 -12.85 -13.17 6.02
CA VAL A 246 -12.13 -11.89 5.89
C VAL A 246 -12.60 -11.08 4.69
N HIS A 247 -13.00 -11.73 3.59
CA HIS A 247 -13.55 -11.05 2.42
C HIS A 247 -14.95 -10.48 2.69
N GLU A 248 -15.81 -11.21 3.40
CA GLU A 248 -17.13 -10.70 3.81
C GLU A 248 -17.03 -9.49 4.74
N GLN A 249 -16.11 -9.53 5.71
CA GLN A 249 -15.85 -8.38 6.58
C GLN A 249 -15.30 -7.17 5.79
N HIS A 250 -14.47 -7.41 4.78
CA HIS A 250 -14.00 -6.36 3.87
C HIS A 250 -15.12 -5.76 3.02
N ARG A 251 -16.05 -6.58 2.54
CA ARG A 251 -17.24 -6.10 1.83
C ARG A 251 -18.10 -5.19 2.71
N ALA A 252 -18.30 -5.55 3.99
CA ALA A 252 -19.02 -4.69 4.93
C ALA A 252 -18.30 -3.35 5.20
N LEU A 253 -16.96 -3.36 5.25
CA LEU A 253 -16.16 -2.12 5.31
C LEU A 253 -16.42 -1.23 4.09
N ARG A 254 -16.36 -1.80 2.89
CA ARG A 254 -16.61 -1.11 1.61
C ARG A 254 -17.97 -0.42 1.57
N GLU A 255 -19.02 -1.12 1.97
CA GLU A 255 -20.38 -0.57 2.02
C GLU A 255 -20.45 0.63 2.97
N ARG A 256 -19.81 0.53 4.14
CA ARG A 256 -19.80 1.60 5.14
C ARG A 256 -19.03 2.84 4.68
N THR A 257 -17.82 2.67 4.16
CA THR A 257 -17.02 3.81 3.70
C THR A 257 -17.68 4.50 2.49
N ALA A 258 -18.32 3.72 1.61
CA ALA A 258 -19.12 4.26 0.51
C ALA A 258 -20.29 5.12 1.01
N ALA A 259 -20.98 4.72 2.07
CA ALA A 259 -22.07 5.51 2.68
C ALA A 259 -21.61 6.88 3.20
N TRP A 260 -20.33 7.01 3.56
CA TRP A 260 -19.71 8.27 3.97
C TRP A 260 -19.12 9.09 2.81
N GLY A 261 -19.09 8.52 1.60
CA GLY A 261 -18.32 9.08 0.47
C GLY A 261 -16.81 9.03 0.70
N LEU A 262 -16.33 8.16 1.59
CA LEU A 262 -14.92 7.97 1.92
C LEU A 262 -14.33 6.88 1.01
N LYS A 263 -13.48 7.27 0.06
CA LYS A 263 -12.87 6.31 -0.88
C LYS A 263 -11.89 5.39 -0.16
N LEU A 264 -11.88 4.11 -0.52
CA LEU A 264 -10.89 3.16 -0.03
C LEU A 264 -9.85 2.86 -1.11
N TYR A 265 -8.58 3.16 -0.84
CA TYR A 265 -7.46 2.88 -1.74
C TYR A 265 -6.69 1.65 -1.25
N GLY A 266 -6.54 0.66 -2.13
CA GLY A 266 -5.65 -0.49 -1.91
C GLY A 266 -4.22 -0.17 -2.33
N ASP A 267 -3.31 -1.09 -2.06
CA ASP A 267 -1.89 -0.97 -2.41
C ASP A 267 -1.46 -2.17 -3.26
N LEU A 268 -1.27 -1.93 -4.56
CA LEU A 268 -0.80 -2.90 -5.54
C LEU A 268 0.72 -3.02 -5.37
N GLN A 269 1.15 -3.88 -4.45
CA GLN A 269 2.56 -4.11 -4.12
C GLN A 269 3.37 -4.59 -5.33
N ILE A 270 4.64 -4.19 -5.45
CA ILE A 270 5.51 -4.77 -6.47
C ILE A 270 6.04 -6.15 -6.07
N GLY A 271 6.07 -6.42 -4.77
CA GLY A 271 6.55 -7.67 -4.19
C GLY A 271 5.65 -8.87 -4.45
N TYR A 272 6.23 -10.06 -4.32
CA TYR A 272 5.55 -11.34 -4.44
C TYR A 272 5.90 -12.19 -3.22
N SER A 273 4.88 -12.73 -2.55
CA SER A 273 5.10 -13.69 -1.47
C SER A 273 5.82 -14.95 -1.99
N PRO A 274 6.51 -15.71 -1.12
CA PRO A 274 6.99 -17.04 -1.47
C PRO A 274 5.91 -17.96 -2.06
N ARG A 275 4.67 -17.83 -1.55
CA ARG A 275 3.50 -18.57 -2.03
C ARG A 275 3.15 -18.20 -3.47
N ASP A 276 3.10 -16.91 -3.80
CA ASP A 276 2.81 -16.46 -5.16
C ASP A 276 3.94 -16.82 -6.13
N ALA A 277 5.20 -16.69 -5.67
CA ALA A 277 6.38 -17.09 -6.45
C ALA A 277 6.34 -18.58 -6.83
N TRP A 278 5.84 -19.44 -5.94
CA TRP A 278 5.59 -20.85 -6.22
C TRP A 278 4.36 -21.08 -7.10
N ALA A 279 3.22 -20.48 -6.73
CA ALA A 279 1.94 -20.70 -7.39
C ALA A 279 1.94 -20.24 -8.83
N TRP A 280 2.68 -19.17 -9.15
CA TRP A 280 2.71 -18.54 -10.47
C TRP A 280 4.09 -18.63 -11.11
N GLN A 281 4.91 -19.59 -10.68
CA GLN A 281 6.32 -19.73 -11.07
C GLN A 281 6.57 -19.59 -12.58
N GLY A 282 5.69 -20.17 -13.40
CA GLY A 282 5.82 -20.13 -14.86
C GLY A 282 5.75 -18.71 -15.46
N LEU A 283 5.19 -17.73 -14.76
CA LEU A 283 5.05 -16.35 -15.25
C LEU A 283 6.32 -15.51 -15.10
N PHE A 284 7.32 -16.02 -14.37
CA PHE A 284 8.51 -15.25 -14.01
C PHE A 284 9.75 -15.62 -14.83
N LEU A 285 10.60 -14.63 -15.07
CA LEU A 285 11.91 -14.80 -15.68
C LEU A 285 12.88 -15.38 -14.65
N GLY A 286 13.19 -16.67 -14.76
CA GLY A 286 13.97 -17.39 -13.75
C GLY A 286 15.44 -16.97 -13.60
N SER A 287 16.03 -16.31 -14.61
CA SER A 287 17.44 -15.89 -14.61
C SER A 287 17.71 -14.54 -13.92
N TYR A 288 16.66 -13.83 -13.53
CA TYR A 288 16.75 -12.50 -12.93
C TYR A 288 15.83 -12.33 -11.74
N LEU A 289 16.26 -11.50 -10.80
CA LEU A 289 15.46 -10.98 -9.70
C LEU A 289 15.40 -9.45 -9.80
N MET A 290 14.36 -8.87 -9.21
CA MET A 290 14.13 -7.44 -9.16
C MET A 290 14.68 -6.84 -7.86
N GLY A 291 15.13 -5.59 -7.97
CA GLY A 291 15.56 -4.78 -6.83
C GLY A 291 15.52 -3.29 -7.18
N ALA A 292 16.05 -2.46 -6.28
CA ALA A 292 16.25 -1.04 -6.54
C ALA A 292 17.73 -0.75 -6.83
N PRO A 293 18.05 0.10 -7.83
CA PRO A 293 19.41 0.54 -8.07
C PRO A 293 19.91 1.47 -6.95
N PRO A 294 21.23 1.76 -6.93
CA PRO A 294 21.77 2.91 -6.22
C PRO A 294 20.98 4.21 -6.49
N SER A 295 20.72 4.98 -5.43
CA SER A 295 19.98 6.24 -5.51
C SER A 295 20.50 7.27 -4.50
N ARG A 296 20.07 8.53 -4.64
CA ARG A 296 20.40 9.61 -3.69
C ARG A 296 20.02 9.27 -2.24
N THR A 297 18.92 8.52 -2.05
CA THR A 297 18.40 8.21 -0.70
C THR A 297 18.82 6.83 -0.18
N ASN A 298 19.33 5.97 -1.06
CA ASN A 298 19.97 4.71 -0.69
C ASN A 298 21.10 4.40 -1.71
N PRO A 299 22.35 4.77 -1.39
CA PRO A 299 23.50 4.60 -2.29
C PRO A 299 23.84 3.14 -2.60
N GLU A 300 23.51 2.19 -1.70
CA GLU A 300 23.86 0.78 -1.88
C GLU A 300 22.93 0.06 -2.85
N GLY A 301 21.73 0.60 -3.12
CA GLY A 301 20.66 -0.15 -3.77
C GLY A 301 20.00 -1.16 -2.83
N GLN A 302 19.03 -1.92 -3.34
CA GLN A 302 18.26 -2.88 -2.52
C GLN A 302 17.94 -4.17 -3.31
N PRO A 303 18.52 -5.32 -2.92
CA PRO A 303 18.17 -6.60 -3.51
C PRO A 303 16.91 -7.16 -2.84
N TRP A 304 15.73 -6.85 -3.39
CA TRP A 304 14.46 -7.31 -2.81
C TRP A 304 14.17 -8.80 -3.02
N ASN A 305 14.93 -9.46 -3.90
CA ASN A 305 14.75 -10.86 -4.28
C ASN A 305 13.36 -11.21 -4.86
N TYR A 306 12.61 -10.22 -5.34
CA TYR A 306 11.33 -10.47 -6.00
C TYR A 306 11.53 -11.04 -7.40
N PRO A 307 10.70 -12.01 -7.82
CA PRO A 307 10.69 -12.44 -9.21
C PRO A 307 10.22 -11.30 -10.13
N VAL A 308 10.66 -11.32 -11.39
CA VAL A 308 10.22 -10.37 -12.43
C VAL A 308 9.40 -11.12 -13.47
N LEU A 309 8.28 -10.53 -13.92
CA LEU A 309 7.42 -11.13 -14.94
C LEU A 309 8.16 -11.28 -16.27
N ASP A 310 8.03 -12.43 -16.93
CA ASP A 310 8.72 -12.73 -18.19
C ASP A 310 8.08 -11.97 -19.36
N PRO A 311 8.79 -11.01 -19.99
CA PRO A 311 8.26 -10.26 -21.13
C PRO A 311 7.88 -11.13 -22.33
N SER A 312 8.52 -12.30 -22.51
CA SER A 312 8.18 -13.22 -23.59
C SER A 312 6.77 -13.81 -23.47
N ARG A 313 6.15 -13.68 -22.28
CA ARG A 313 4.82 -14.19 -21.97
C ARG A 313 3.76 -13.09 -21.84
N TYR A 314 4.08 -11.85 -22.20
CA TYR A 314 3.13 -10.73 -22.17
C TYR A 314 2.03 -10.91 -23.21
N HIS A 315 2.40 -11.29 -24.42
CA HIS A 315 1.46 -11.55 -25.52
C HIS A 315 1.49 -13.02 -25.92
N GLU A 316 0.42 -13.50 -26.54
CA GLU A 316 0.44 -14.80 -27.22
C GLU A 316 1.50 -14.80 -28.32
N PRO A 317 2.15 -15.94 -28.61
CA PRO A 317 3.01 -16.07 -29.77
C PRO A 317 2.22 -15.68 -31.03
N PRO A 318 2.83 -14.98 -31.99
CA PRO A 318 2.15 -14.65 -33.24
C PRO A 318 1.65 -15.96 -33.90
N GLY A 319 0.36 -16.01 -34.22
CA GLY A 319 -0.24 -17.12 -34.96
C GLY A 319 0.26 -17.19 -36.40
N GLN A 320 -0.26 -18.14 -37.20
CA GLN A 320 -0.07 -18.07 -38.65
C GLN A 320 -0.59 -16.72 -39.16
N PRO A 321 0.16 -15.98 -40.00
CA PRO A 321 -0.24 -14.66 -40.44
C PRO A 321 -1.54 -14.72 -41.25
N HIS A 322 -2.65 -14.36 -40.63
CA HIS A 322 -3.90 -14.08 -41.30
C HIS A 322 -3.96 -12.58 -41.59
N VAL A 323 -4.35 -12.24 -42.82
CA VAL A 323 -4.37 -10.86 -43.38
C VAL A 323 -5.24 -9.87 -42.58
N TYR A 324 -5.95 -10.33 -41.56
CA TYR A 324 -6.91 -9.54 -40.77
C TYR A 324 -6.73 -9.62 -39.24
N GLU A 325 -5.65 -10.17 -38.67
CA GLU A 325 -5.44 -10.10 -37.21
C GLU A 325 -4.64 -8.84 -36.82
N PRO A 326 -5.28 -7.78 -36.28
CA PRO A 326 -4.67 -6.44 -36.20
C PRO A 326 -4.00 -6.12 -34.86
N ALA A 327 -3.97 -7.04 -33.88
CA ALA A 327 -3.36 -6.79 -32.57
C ALA A 327 -2.85 -8.07 -31.89
N ALA A 328 -1.72 -7.97 -31.17
CA ALA A 328 -1.18 -9.05 -30.36
C ALA A 328 -2.12 -9.36 -29.18
N LYS A 329 -2.58 -10.61 -29.07
CA LYS A 329 -3.50 -11.04 -28.00
C LYS A 329 -2.78 -11.09 -26.65
N PRO A 330 -3.45 -10.73 -25.53
CA PRO A 330 -2.86 -10.84 -24.20
C PRO A 330 -2.46 -12.28 -23.87
N GLY A 331 -1.19 -12.47 -23.51
CA GLY A 331 -0.65 -13.72 -23.03
C GLY A 331 -0.90 -13.91 -21.51
N PRO A 332 -0.36 -14.99 -20.93
CA PRO A 332 -0.65 -15.37 -19.55
C PRO A 332 -0.17 -14.36 -18.50
N VAL A 333 0.88 -13.58 -18.78
CA VAL A 333 1.32 -12.52 -17.87
C VAL A 333 0.33 -11.35 -17.83
N LEU A 334 -0.13 -10.87 -19.00
CA LEU A 334 -1.10 -9.78 -19.05
C LEU A 334 -2.46 -10.21 -18.49
N TRP A 335 -2.87 -11.45 -18.74
CA TRP A 335 -4.04 -12.04 -18.09
C TRP A 335 -3.89 -12.06 -16.56
N PHE A 336 -2.75 -12.50 -16.03
CA PHE A 336 -2.49 -12.53 -14.59
C PHE A 336 -2.53 -11.13 -13.98
N MET A 337 -1.89 -10.14 -14.62
CA MET A 337 -1.93 -8.75 -14.18
C MET A 337 -3.38 -8.22 -14.17
N ALA A 338 -4.14 -8.47 -15.24
CA ALA A 338 -5.54 -8.10 -15.30
C ALA A 338 -6.38 -8.79 -14.21
N SER A 339 -6.19 -10.08 -13.94
CA SER A 339 -6.89 -10.79 -12.86
C SER A 339 -6.59 -10.18 -11.49
N ARG A 340 -5.31 -9.88 -11.23
CA ARG A 340 -4.86 -9.24 -9.98
C ARG A 340 -5.54 -7.89 -9.79
N VAL A 341 -5.46 -7.01 -10.80
CA VAL A 341 -6.00 -5.65 -10.71
C VAL A 341 -7.53 -5.66 -10.65
N ASN A 342 -8.21 -6.52 -11.43
CA ASN A 342 -9.67 -6.66 -11.36
C ASN A 342 -10.14 -7.09 -9.96
N LYS A 343 -9.46 -8.05 -9.33
CA LYS A 343 -9.78 -8.43 -7.95
C LYS A 343 -9.64 -7.25 -7.00
N MET A 344 -8.53 -6.52 -7.08
CA MET A 344 -8.32 -5.38 -6.21
C MET A 344 -9.37 -4.27 -6.45
N LEU A 345 -9.70 -3.93 -7.68
CA LEU A 345 -10.71 -2.90 -7.98
C LEU A 345 -12.16 -3.31 -7.67
N ALA A 346 -12.44 -4.62 -7.57
CA ALA A 346 -13.68 -5.11 -6.98
C ALA A 346 -13.74 -4.84 -5.46
N GLU A 347 -12.59 -4.63 -4.81
CA GLU A 347 -12.43 -4.51 -3.36
C GLU A 347 -11.96 -3.11 -2.89
N TYR A 348 -11.63 -2.21 -3.82
CA TYR A 348 -11.17 -0.85 -3.56
C TYR A 348 -11.71 0.12 -4.61
N ASP A 349 -11.75 1.41 -4.28
CA ASP A 349 -12.16 2.48 -5.20
C ASP A 349 -11.00 3.01 -6.05
N GLY A 350 -9.77 2.89 -5.54
CA GLY A 350 -8.54 3.26 -6.23
C GLY A 350 -7.34 2.43 -5.76
N LEU A 351 -6.18 2.62 -6.37
CA LEU A 351 -4.98 1.83 -6.08
C LEU A 351 -3.72 2.71 -6.01
N ARG A 352 -2.95 2.57 -4.93
CA ARG A 352 -1.52 2.89 -4.95
C ARG A 352 -0.82 1.83 -5.79
N ILE A 353 -0.04 2.27 -6.78
CA ILE A 353 0.87 1.41 -7.54
C ILE A 353 2.25 1.58 -6.90
N ASP A 354 2.63 0.58 -6.13
CA ASP A 354 3.95 0.49 -5.51
C ASP A 354 5.02 0.28 -6.58
N HIS A 355 6.11 1.06 -6.51
CA HIS A 355 7.25 0.96 -7.41
C HIS A 355 6.86 0.72 -8.89
N PRO A 356 6.14 1.65 -9.57
CA PRO A 356 5.69 1.45 -10.95
C PRO A 356 6.86 1.26 -11.94
N HIS A 357 8.10 1.60 -11.54
CA HIS A 357 9.32 1.22 -12.25
C HIS A 357 9.40 -0.29 -12.51
N GLY A 358 8.98 -1.14 -11.57
CA GLY A 358 8.99 -2.59 -11.72
C GLY A 358 8.06 -3.10 -12.82
N LEU A 359 7.03 -2.32 -13.16
CA LEU A 359 6.05 -2.64 -14.21
C LEU A 359 6.43 -2.05 -15.57
N VAL A 360 7.18 -0.94 -15.58
CA VAL A 360 7.55 -0.24 -16.83
C VAL A 360 9.00 -0.50 -17.22
N CYS A 361 9.96 -0.28 -16.32
CA CYS A 361 11.38 -0.39 -16.60
C CYS A 361 12.16 -1.01 -15.41
N PRO A 362 11.89 -2.29 -15.09
CA PRO A 362 12.40 -2.91 -13.87
C PRO A 362 13.93 -2.90 -13.84
N TRP A 363 14.48 -2.63 -12.66
CA TRP A 363 15.90 -2.85 -12.39
C TRP A 363 16.10 -4.28 -11.92
N VAL A 364 16.92 -5.03 -12.66
CA VAL A 364 17.09 -6.47 -12.45
C VAL A 364 18.56 -6.83 -12.28
N TYR A 365 18.81 -7.89 -11.51
CA TYR A 365 20.13 -8.49 -11.32
C TYR A 365 20.04 -10.02 -11.43
N ARG A 366 21.19 -10.68 -11.63
CA ARG A 366 21.25 -12.12 -11.84
C ARG A 366 20.73 -12.88 -10.61
N ALA A 367 19.87 -13.86 -10.84
CA ALA A 367 19.42 -14.76 -9.79
C ALA A 367 20.55 -15.70 -9.35
N GLY A 368 20.58 -16.07 -8.07
CA GLY A 368 21.55 -17.05 -7.53
C GLY A 368 22.94 -16.51 -7.20
N GLU A 369 23.15 -15.19 -7.27
CA GLU A 369 24.38 -14.54 -6.84
C GLU A 369 24.57 -14.64 -5.31
N VAL A 370 25.80 -14.95 -4.88
CA VAL A 370 26.14 -15.12 -3.45
C VAL A 370 26.08 -13.80 -2.68
N GLU A 371 26.33 -12.68 -3.37
CA GLU A 371 26.38 -11.33 -2.80
C GLU A 371 25.26 -10.46 -3.41
N PRO A 372 24.01 -10.51 -2.87
CA PRO A 372 22.86 -9.84 -3.48
C PRO A 372 23.03 -8.32 -3.61
N VAL A 373 23.69 -7.67 -2.64
CA VAL A 373 23.94 -6.22 -2.67
C VAL A 373 24.85 -5.87 -3.85
N ARG A 374 25.95 -6.60 -4.03
CA ARG A 374 26.84 -6.41 -5.18
C ARG A 374 26.14 -6.73 -6.50
N ALA A 375 25.29 -7.76 -6.52
CA ALA A 375 24.52 -8.12 -7.70
C ALA A 375 23.56 -7.00 -8.11
N VAL A 376 22.80 -6.42 -7.17
CA VAL A 376 21.88 -5.32 -7.48
C VAL A 376 22.60 -4.03 -7.89
N GLN A 377 23.76 -3.73 -7.31
CA GLN A 377 24.59 -2.58 -7.73
C GLN A 377 25.06 -2.71 -9.18
N ASN A 378 25.32 -3.94 -9.61
CA ASN A 378 25.75 -4.25 -10.98
C ASN A 378 24.60 -4.62 -11.92
N GLY A 379 23.35 -4.52 -11.47
CA GLY A 379 22.16 -4.82 -12.26
C GLY A 379 21.97 -3.90 -13.47
N ALA A 380 20.84 -4.07 -14.16
CA ALA A 380 20.51 -3.30 -15.34
C ALA A 380 18.99 -3.11 -15.53
N ARG A 381 18.62 -2.14 -16.38
CA ARG A 381 17.23 -1.94 -16.81
C ARG A 381 16.85 -3.01 -17.81
N LEU A 382 15.84 -3.83 -17.49
CA LEU A 382 15.46 -5.00 -18.28
C LEU A 382 15.25 -4.68 -19.77
N PHE A 383 14.53 -3.59 -20.07
CA PHE A 383 14.17 -3.18 -21.44
C PHE A 383 15.17 -2.20 -22.10
N ALA A 384 16.25 -1.81 -21.41
CA ALA A 384 17.20 -0.80 -21.90
C ALA A 384 18.66 -1.28 -21.79
N SER A 385 18.88 -2.56 -22.08
CA SER A 385 20.18 -3.24 -21.99
C SER A 385 20.45 -4.13 -23.22
N PRO A 386 20.64 -3.53 -24.41
CA PRO A 386 20.75 -4.25 -25.69
C PRO A 386 22.06 -5.04 -25.86
N ASP A 387 23.12 -4.68 -25.13
CA ASP A 387 24.49 -5.12 -25.43
C ASP A 387 25.40 -5.14 -24.18
N LEU A 388 24.87 -5.62 -23.05
CA LEU A 388 25.63 -5.76 -21.80
C LEU A 388 26.24 -7.17 -21.66
N PRO A 389 27.58 -7.35 -21.72
CA PRO A 389 28.23 -8.66 -21.60
C PRO A 389 27.95 -9.41 -20.29
N GLU A 390 27.69 -8.69 -19.20
CA GLU A 390 27.31 -9.22 -17.89
C GLU A 390 25.82 -9.65 -17.82
N HIS A 391 25.01 -9.15 -18.77
CA HIS A 391 23.58 -9.42 -18.87
C HIS A 391 23.13 -9.78 -20.30
N PRO A 392 23.76 -10.76 -20.97
CA PRO A 392 23.54 -11.05 -22.40
C PRO A 392 22.09 -11.45 -22.72
N GLU A 393 21.36 -12.00 -21.75
CA GLU A 393 19.97 -12.40 -21.96
C GLU A 393 19.03 -11.20 -22.12
N LEU A 394 19.36 -10.04 -21.55
CA LEU A 394 18.51 -8.84 -21.62
C LEU A 394 18.43 -8.24 -23.02
N ALA A 395 19.44 -8.51 -23.87
CA ALA A 395 19.48 -8.03 -25.25
C ALA A 395 18.22 -8.40 -26.04
N ARG A 396 17.66 -9.60 -25.80
CA ARG A 396 16.45 -10.08 -26.50
C ARG A 396 15.18 -9.31 -26.10
N TYR A 397 15.19 -8.66 -24.94
CA TYR A 397 14.07 -7.89 -24.40
C TYR A 397 14.25 -6.38 -24.60
N ALA A 398 15.41 -5.93 -25.07
CA ALA A 398 15.69 -4.51 -25.22
C ALA A 398 14.71 -3.85 -26.19
N LEU A 399 14.10 -2.76 -25.72
CA LEU A 399 13.20 -1.91 -26.49
C LEU A 399 13.94 -0.73 -27.12
N VAL A 400 15.13 -0.42 -26.63
CA VAL A 400 15.96 0.73 -27.04
C VAL A 400 17.26 0.21 -27.65
N PRO A 401 17.64 0.63 -28.86
CA PRO A 401 18.90 0.23 -29.47
C PRO A 401 20.08 0.97 -28.83
N PRO A 402 21.34 0.52 -29.01
CA PRO A 402 22.51 1.09 -28.35
C PRO A 402 22.67 2.61 -28.51
N GLU A 403 22.31 3.17 -29.67
CA GLU A 403 22.37 4.60 -29.99
C GLU A 403 21.36 5.46 -29.21
N GLY A 404 20.26 4.85 -28.75
CA GLY A 404 19.23 5.51 -27.93
C GLY A 404 19.60 5.66 -26.45
N LEU A 405 20.79 5.17 -26.06
CA LEU A 405 21.26 5.17 -24.68
C LEU A 405 22.31 6.26 -24.44
N ASP A 406 22.23 6.91 -23.27
CA ASP A 406 23.27 7.83 -22.82
C ASP A 406 24.29 7.13 -21.92
N ARG A 407 25.38 6.67 -22.54
CA ARG A 407 26.47 5.99 -21.82
C ARG A 407 27.35 6.91 -20.99
N SER A 408 27.13 8.24 -21.05
CA SER A 408 27.86 9.18 -20.21
C SER A 408 27.35 9.21 -18.76
N VAL A 409 26.16 8.68 -18.51
CA VAL A 409 25.55 8.57 -17.17
C VAL A 409 25.51 7.12 -16.69
N PRO A 410 25.45 6.88 -15.36
CA PRO A 410 25.24 5.53 -14.84
C PRO A 410 23.97 4.87 -15.37
N ARG A 411 23.97 3.54 -15.54
CA ARG A 411 22.84 2.74 -16.06
C ARG A 411 21.50 2.97 -15.34
N TYR A 412 21.55 3.35 -14.06
CA TYR A 412 20.37 3.60 -13.25
C TYR A 412 19.84 5.03 -13.33
N ALA A 413 20.59 5.96 -13.95
CA ALA A 413 20.23 7.36 -14.03
C ALA A 413 18.98 7.58 -14.87
N ASP A 414 18.22 8.63 -14.54
CA ASP A 414 16.93 8.90 -15.19
C ASP A 414 17.07 9.15 -16.71
N GLY A 415 18.21 9.70 -17.12
CA GLY A 415 18.57 9.98 -18.52
C GLY A 415 19.27 8.85 -19.27
N TRP A 416 19.35 7.62 -18.70
CA TRP A 416 19.99 6.48 -19.39
C TRP A 416 19.37 6.21 -20.78
N VAL A 417 18.06 6.39 -20.91
CA VAL A 417 17.36 6.38 -22.20
C VAL A 417 17.13 7.83 -22.63
N ARG A 418 17.59 8.20 -23.82
CA ARG A 418 17.54 9.58 -24.33
C ARG A 418 16.17 9.98 -24.86
N GLU A 419 15.61 9.10 -25.68
CA GLU A 419 14.35 9.32 -26.39
C GLU A 419 13.64 7.99 -26.66
N LEU A 420 12.34 8.08 -26.95
CA LEU A 420 11.48 6.95 -27.27
C LEU A 420 10.50 7.35 -28.37
N SER A 421 10.30 6.46 -29.36
CA SER A 421 9.19 6.55 -30.31
C SER A 421 7.85 6.24 -29.62
N PRO A 422 6.72 6.67 -30.17
CA PRO A 422 5.40 6.29 -29.66
C PRO A 422 5.23 4.77 -29.52
N GLU A 423 5.70 3.99 -30.50
CA GLU A 423 5.63 2.53 -30.49
C GLU A 423 6.46 1.92 -29.36
N GLN A 424 7.64 2.49 -29.06
CA GLN A 424 8.43 2.07 -27.90
C GLN A 424 7.70 2.36 -26.60
N VAL A 425 7.06 3.54 -26.46
CA VAL A 425 6.27 3.88 -25.27
C VAL A 425 5.13 2.88 -25.08
N THR A 426 4.41 2.50 -26.13
CA THR A 426 3.36 1.45 -26.07
C THR A 426 3.92 0.10 -25.60
N ARG A 427 5.13 -0.28 -26.02
CA ARG A 427 5.76 -1.53 -25.56
C ARG A 427 6.18 -1.45 -24.08
N TYR A 428 6.65 -0.29 -23.63
CA TYR A 428 6.95 -0.02 -22.22
C TYR A 428 5.69 -0.02 -21.34
N SER A 429 4.53 0.35 -21.89
CA SER A 429 3.28 0.45 -21.14
C SER A 429 2.51 -0.85 -21.01
N ALA A 430 2.92 -1.97 -21.61
CA ALA A 430 2.11 -3.20 -21.72
C ALA A 430 1.44 -3.68 -20.41
N LEU A 431 2.18 -3.75 -19.29
CA LEU A 431 1.60 -4.11 -17.99
C LEU A 431 0.68 -3.01 -17.43
N PHE A 432 1.04 -1.75 -17.68
CA PHE A 432 0.28 -0.59 -17.28
C PHE A 432 -1.05 -0.48 -18.06
N ASP A 433 -1.06 -0.84 -19.34
CA ASP A 433 -2.25 -0.89 -20.18
C ASP A 433 -3.26 -1.89 -19.63
N ALA A 434 -2.80 -3.04 -19.10
CA ALA A 434 -3.66 -3.99 -18.40
C ALA A 434 -4.28 -3.40 -17.12
N ILE A 435 -3.53 -2.58 -16.37
CA ILE A 435 -4.05 -1.84 -15.20
C ILE A 435 -5.13 -0.86 -15.65
N ILE A 436 -4.84 -0.02 -16.65
CA ILE A 436 -5.76 1.00 -17.15
C ILE A 436 -7.02 0.37 -17.73
N ALA A 437 -6.90 -0.73 -18.48
CA ALA A 437 -8.03 -1.48 -19.00
C ALA A 437 -8.93 -2.02 -17.86
N ALA A 438 -8.34 -2.55 -16.79
CA ALA A 438 -9.09 -3.03 -15.63
C ALA A 438 -9.78 -1.87 -14.87
N VAL A 439 -9.13 -0.71 -14.73
CA VAL A 439 -9.72 0.51 -14.16
C VAL A 439 -10.99 0.90 -14.92
N HIS A 440 -10.92 0.99 -16.25
CA HIS A 440 -12.08 1.31 -17.08
C HIS A 440 -13.17 0.23 -17.02
N ALA A 441 -12.79 -1.05 -17.05
CA ALA A 441 -13.74 -2.16 -17.00
C ALA A 441 -14.55 -2.20 -15.69
N GLN A 442 -13.96 -1.75 -14.58
CA GLN A 442 -14.59 -1.65 -13.26
C GLN A 442 -15.32 -0.31 -13.04
N GLY A 443 -15.41 0.55 -14.07
CA GLY A 443 -16.02 1.87 -13.96
C GLY A 443 -15.29 2.83 -13.01
N ARG A 444 -13.99 2.59 -12.79
CA ARG A 444 -13.13 3.40 -11.91
C ARG A 444 -12.43 4.50 -12.71
N GLN A 445 -11.88 5.49 -12.00
CA GLN A 445 -11.20 6.62 -12.61
C GLN A 445 -9.68 6.42 -12.56
N VAL A 446 -8.99 6.73 -13.66
CA VAL A 446 -7.51 6.71 -13.71
C VAL A 446 -6.91 7.69 -12.71
N SER A 447 -7.62 8.79 -12.41
CA SER A 447 -7.24 9.78 -11.39
C SER A 447 -7.24 9.24 -9.95
N ASP A 448 -7.80 8.05 -9.72
CA ASP A 448 -7.74 7.33 -8.44
C ASP A 448 -6.56 6.31 -8.38
N LEU A 449 -5.64 6.36 -9.34
CA LEU A 449 -4.35 5.69 -9.27
C LEU A 449 -3.27 6.61 -8.69
N LEU A 450 -2.49 6.08 -7.74
CA LEU A 450 -1.41 6.80 -7.09
C LEU A 450 -0.08 6.11 -7.42
N CYS A 451 0.75 6.72 -8.27
CA CYS A 451 2.03 6.12 -8.66
C CYS A 451 3.13 6.52 -7.67
N GLU A 452 3.67 5.53 -6.95
CA GLU A 452 4.76 5.75 -6.00
C GLU A 452 6.10 5.95 -6.73
N VAL A 453 6.25 7.09 -7.39
CA VAL A 453 7.53 7.51 -7.97
C VAL A 453 8.20 8.48 -7.02
N LEU A 454 9.19 7.98 -6.27
CA LEU A 454 9.93 8.76 -5.27
C LEU A 454 10.94 9.73 -5.88
N SER A 455 12.24 9.42 -5.87
CA SER A 455 13.28 10.38 -6.29
C SER A 455 13.66 10.23 -7.76
N THR A 456 13.87 9.00 -8.22
CA THR A 456 14.27 8.68 -9.61
C THR A 456 13.05 8.42 -10.46
N MET A 457 12.96 9.06 -11.62
CA MET A 457 11.92 8.81 -12.62
C MET A 457 12.58 8.63 -14.00
N PRO A 458 13.00 7.39 -14.34
CA PRO A 458 13.60 7.09 -15.63
C PRO A 458 12.72 7.54 -16.78
N TYR A 459 13.36 8.00 -17.86
CA TYR A 459 12.66 8.54 -19.02
C TYR A 459 11.51 7.62 -19.53
N PRO A 460 11.68 6.29 -19.66
CA PRO A 460 10.56 5.42 -20.07
C PRO A 460 9.35 5.48 -19.13
N LEU A 461 9.58 5.44 -17.81
CA LEU A 461 8.51 5.56 -16.82
C LEU A 461 7.81 6.91 -16.92
N LYS A 462 8.58 8.00 -17.06
CA LYS A 462 8.01 9.34 -17.26
C LYS A 462 7.05 9.35 -18.45
N ARG A 463 7.46 8.80 -19.60
CA ARG A 463 6.64 8.78 -20.82
C ARG A 463 5.34 7.98 -20.65
N VAL A 464 5.42 6.83 -19.97
CA VAL A 464 4.23 6.00 -19.69
C VAL A 464 3.26 6.71 -18.74
N LEU A 465 3.74 7.38 -17.69
CA LEU A 465 2.86 8.12 -16.78
C LEU A 465 2.21 9.34 -17.46
N GLU A 466 2.97 10.06 -18.29
CA GLU A 466 2.47 11.20 -19.08
C GLU A 466 1.33 10.78 -20.04
N GLN A 467 1.43 9.59 -20.65
CA GLN A 467 0.37 9.03 -21.52
C GLN A 467 -0.98 8.90 -20.79
N TYR A 468 -0.97 8.68 -19.48
CA TYR A 468 -2.18 8.47 -18.67
C TYR A 468 -2.52 9.66 -17.75
N GLY A 469 -1.77 10.76 -17.83
CA GLY A 469 -1.98 11.92 -16.97
C GLY A 469 -1.72 11.64 -15.48
N LEU A 470 -0.84 10.69 -15.18
CA LEU A 470 -0.50 10.30 -13.80
C LEU A 470 0.73 11.05 -13.30
N GLY A 471 0.68 11.47 -12.03
CA GLY A 471 1.80 12.14 -11.38
C GLY A 471 2.63 11.22 -10.49
N ARG A 472 3.56 11.83 -9.76
CA ARG A 472 4.49 11.16 -8.84
C ARG A 472 4.23 11.52 -7.37
N PHE A 473 4.95 10.85 -6.47
CA PHE A 473 4.92 11.19 -5.04
C PHE A 473 5.90 12.33 -4.75
N ARG A 474 5.45 13.29 -3.94
CA ARG A 474 6.20 14.48 -3.50
C ARG A 474 6.30 14.46 -1.97
N VAL A 475 7.32 13.78 -1.46
CA VAL A 475 7.60 13.63 -0.02
C VAL A 475 8.41 14.84 0.48
N THR A 476 7.73 15.90 0.90
CA THR A 476 8.34 17.23 1.11
C THR A 476 9.38 17.26 2.22
N GLN A 477 9.37 16.29 3.14
CA GLN A 477 10.40 16.20 4.16
C GLN A 477 11.76 15.72 3.62
N LYS A 478 11.81 15.15 2.40
CA LYS A 478 13.03 14.74 1.68
C LYS A 478 13.59 15.84 0.76
N ALA A 479 13.00 17.04 0.77
CA ALA A 479 13.39 18.14 -0.10
C ALA A 479 14.81 18.64 0.17
N ASP A 480 15.58 18.74 -0.90
CA ASP A 480 16.84 19.48 -0.91
C ASP A 480 16.55 20.96 -1.16
N LEU A 481 16.62 21.76 -0.10
CA LEU A 481 16.33 23.19 -0.17
C LEU A 481 17.42 24.01 -0.89
N THR A 482 18.58 23.42 -1.16
CA THR A 482 19.66 24.08 -1.91
C THR A 482 19.51 23.90 -3.42
N ASN A 483 18.73 22.91 -3.85
CA ASN A 483 18.46 22.63 -5.25
C ASN A 483 17.05 23.13 -5.63
N PRO A 484 16.90 24.24 -6.37
CA PRO A 484 15.59 24.77 -6.74
C PRO A 484 14.79 23.84 -7.66
N ARG A 485 15.44 22.85 -8.28
CA ARG A 485 14.80 21.84 -9.14
C ARG A 485 14.50 20.53 -8.41
N ASP A 486 14.79 20.43 -7.11
CA ASP A 486 14.52 19.19 -6.37
C ASP A 486 13.02 18.87 -6.40
N VAL A 487 12.73 17.61 -6.71
CA VAL A 487 11.37 17.13 -6.95
C VAL A 487 10.50 17.17 -5.70
N TYR A 488 11.06 17.23 -4.50
CA TYR A 488 10.26 17.24 -3.27
C TYR A 488 9.92 18.65 -2.77
N ARG A 489 10.42 19.70 -3.42
CA ARG A 489 10.00 21.08 -3.14
C ARG A 489 8.55 21.32 -3.61
N GLY A 490 7.73 21.94 -2.77
CA GLY A 490 6.29 22.05 -2.97
C GLY A 490 5.92 22.86 -4.22
N GLU A 491 6.71 23.87 -4.58
CA GLU A 491 6.53 24.68 -5.78
C GLU A 491 6.77 23.91 -7.09
N ASN A 492 7.46 22.76 -7.04
CA ASN A 492 7.74 21.91 -8.20
C ASN A 492 6.69 20.81 -8.43
N ALA A 493 5.63 20.77 -7.61
CA ALA A 493 4.53 19.84 -7.78
C ALA A 493 3.65 20.20 -8.99
N ALA A 494 3.11 19.18 -9.66
CA ALA A 494 2.12 19.31 -10.72
C ALA A 494 0.73 18.85 -10.22
N PRO A 495 -0.38 19.25 -10.88
CA PRO A 495 -1.74 18.85 -10.48
C PRO A 495 -1.94 17.35 -10.25
N ALA A 496 -1.37 16.52 -11.11
CA ALA A 496 -1.50 15.06 -11.03
C ALA A 496 -0.66 14.41 -9.91
N ASP A 497 0.25 15.16 -9.27
CA ASP A 497 1.11 14.63 -8.22
C ASP A 497 0.34 14.37 -6.92
N TRP A 498 0.91 13.49 -6.10
CA TRP A 498 0.50 13.24 -4.72
C TRP A 498 1.53 13.85 -3.79
N ILE A 499 1.14 14.83 -2.98
CA ILE A 499 2.04 15.55 -2.07
C ILE A 499 1.79 15.17 -0.61
N MET A 500 2.87 15.00 0.16
CA MET A 500 2.83 14.49 1.54
C MET A 500 4.05 14.96 2.34
N LEU A 501 3.91 15.01 3.66
CA LEU A 501 5.07 15.22 4.56
C LEU A 501 5.99 14.01 4.52
N GLY A 502 5.42 12.85 4.86
CA GLY A 502 6.07 11.54 4.91
C GLY A 502 5.14 10.42 4.47
N ASN A 503 5.65 9.20 4.50
CA ASN A 503 4.92 7.96 4.27
C ASN A 503 5.41 6.88 5.25
N HIS A 504 4.93 5.65 5.08
CA HIS A 504 5.24 4.51 5.96
C HIS A 504 6.74 4.17 6.06
N ASP A 505 7.55 4.53 5.05
CA ASP A 505 9.00 4.27 4.95
C ASP A 505 9.87 5.43 5.46
N THR A 506 9.25 6.47 6.02
CA THR A 506 9.97 7.64 6.51
C THR A 506 9.78 7.82 8.00
N LYS A 507 10.71 8.56 8.63
CA LYS A 507 10.50 9.07 9.98
C LYS A 507 9.25 9.96 9.99
N SER A 508 8.57 10.01 11.13
CA SER A 508 7.52 11.00 11.30
C SER A 508 8.09 12.42 11.22
N ILE A 509 7.27 13.35 10.74
CA ILE A 509 7.65 14.75 10.61
C ILE A 509 8.04 15.35 11.97
N TRP A 510 7.43 14.86 13.05
CA TRP A 510 7.70 15.30 14.41
C TRP A 510 9.11 14.96 14.84
N ALA A 511 9.52 13.69 14.70
CA ALA A 511 10.89 13.26 15.00
C ALA A 511 11.92 13.95 14.09
N LEU A 512 11.57 14.20 12.82
CA LEU A 512 12.46 14.91 11.90
C LEU A 512 12.62 16.38 12.27
N ALA A 513 11.54 17.06 12.69
CA ALA A 513 11.62 18.42 13.18
C ALA A 513 12.51 18.51 14.43
N GLU A 514 12.45 17.56 15.36
CA GLU A 514 13.40 17.53 16.50
C GLU A 514 14.85 17.47 16.04
N ARG A 515 15.14 16.64 15.04
CA ARG A 515 16.48 16.58 14.43
C ARG A 515 16.86 17.93 13.84
N TRP A 516 16.02 18.56 13.03
CA TRP A 516 16.33 19.84 12.39
C TRP A 516 16.72 20.92 13.39
N PHE A 517 16.03 20.99 14.53
CA PHE A 517 16.40 21.90 15.62
C PHE A 517 17.74 21.52 16.25
N ALA A 518 17.93 20.24 16.56
CA ALA A 518 19.14 19.74 17.21
C ALA A 518 20.41 19.96 16.36
N VAL A 519 20.30 19.87 15.02
CA VAL A 519 21.46 20.03 14.11
C VAL A 519 21.54 21.41 13.43
N GLY A 520 20.67 22.36 13.79
CA GLY A 520 20.68 23.72 13.23
C GLY A 520 20.10 23.87 11.81
N GLU A 521 19.46 22.83 11.27
CA GLU A 521 18.80 22.84 9.95
C GLU A 521 17.41 23.54 9.98
N ALA A 522 16.85 23.80 11.17
CA ALA A 522 15.51 24.40 11.32
C ALA A 522 15.38 25.78 10.66
N ARG A 523 16.45 26.60 10.66
CA ARG A 523 16.43 27.93 10.06
C ARG A 523 16.20 27.88 8.55
N ALA A 524 16.91 26.98 7.85
CA ALA A 524 16.73 26.82 6.41
C ALA A 524 15.29 26.36 6.06
N GLN A 525 14.70 25.50 6.90
CA GLN A 525 13.31 25.09 6.75
C GLN A 525 12.35 26.27 6.96
N ALA A 526 12.57 27.06 8.01
CA ALA A 526 11.77 28.23 8.33
C ALA A 526 11.83 29.31 7.23
N ASP A 527 13.02 29.61 6.69
CA ASP A 527 13.18 30.59 5.62
C ASP A 527 12.46 30.16 4.33
N TYR A 528 12.59 28.89 3.96
CA TYR A 528 11.86 28.32 2.82
C TYR A 528 10.34 28.41 3.04
N LEU A 529 9.84 28.01 4.21
CA LEU A 529 8.40 28.05 4.52
C LEU A 529 7.87 29.47 4.61
N ALA A 530 8.64 30.42 5.14
CA ALA A 530 8.26 31.82 5.19
C ALA A 530 8.15 32.42 3.79
N TRP A 531 9.05 32.08 2.87
CA TRP A 531 8.92 32.46 1.46
C TRP A 531 7.66 31.87 0.81
N ARG A 532 7.31 30.62 1.12
CA ARG A 532 6.13 29.93 0.57
C ARG A 532 4.80 30.45 1.13
N LEU A 533 4.73 30.69 2.43
CA LEU A 533 3.48 30.95 3.17
C LEU A 533 3.28 32.41 3.54
N HIS A 534 4.32 33.23 3.41
CA HIS A 534 4.29 34.67 3.63
C HIS A 534 4.98 35.37 2.44
N PRO A 535 4.34 35.38 1.25
CA PRO A 535 4.97 35.85 0.01
C PRO A 535 5.25 37.36 0.03
N GLU A 536 4.58 38.13 0.89
CA GLU A 536 4.90 39.54 1.13
C GLU A 536 6.26 39.67 1.84
N GLU A 537 7.04 40.72 1.50
CA GLU A 537 8.34 40.97 2.13
C GLU A 537 8.20 41.47 3.57
N GLU A 538 7.21 42.33 3.81
CA GLU A 538 6.86 42.81 5.14
C GLU A 538 6.46 41.63 6.03
N GLY A 539 7.03 41.54 7.24
CA GLY A 539 6.71 40.49 8.20
C GLY A 539 7.31 39.10 7.93
N ARG A 540 7.88 38.82 6.74
CA ARG A 540 8.41 37.48 6.40
C ARG A 540 9.50 37.00 7.35
N GLU A 541 10.48 37.85 7.65
CA GLU A 541 11.57 37.51 8.59
C GLU A 541 11.04 37.29 10.01
N ALA A 542 10.03 38.05 10.44
CA ALA A 542 9.39 37.85 11.74
C ALA A 542 8.67 36.50 11.79
N PHE A 543 7.98 36.13 10.70
CA PHE A 543 7.36 34.81 10.58
C PHE A 543 8.41 33.68 10.60
N ALA A 544 9.50 33.81 9.83
CA ALA A 544 10.61 32.85 9.85
C ALA A 544 11.22 32.67 11.25
N ARG A 545 11.44 33.76 11.99
CA ARG A 545 11.92 33.71 13.39
C ARG A 545 10.97 32.94 14.29
N ARG A 546 9.66 33.19 14.20
CA ARG A 546 8.65 32.44 14.97
C ARG A 546 8.70 30.93 14.68
N LEU A 547 8.88 30.53 13.41
CA LEU A 547 9.03 29.11 13.07
C LEU A 547 10.29 28.46 13.69
N VAL A 548 11.35 29.23 13.91
CA VAL A 548 12.58 28.77 14.59
C VAL A 548 12.44 28.77 16.12
N GLU A 549 11.55 29.58 16.68
CA GLU A 549 11.27 29.61 18.13
C GLU A 549 10.25 28.53 18.54
N GLU A 550 9.28 28.24 17.67
CA GLU A 550 8.15 27.35 17.94
C GLU A 550 8.18 26.11 17.03
N ARG A 551 8.75 25.01 17.50
CA ARG A 551 8.86 23.75 16.73
C ARG A 551 7.52 23.24 16.20
N GLY A 552 6.46 23.31 17.01
CA GLY A 552 5.11 22.90 16.59
C GLY A 552 4.64 23.71 15.38
N MET A 553 4.84 25.03 15.43
CA MET A 553 4.50 25.93 14.34
C MET A 553 5.30 25.66 13.06
N LEU A 554 6.58 25.27 13.15
CA LEU A 554 7.36 24.81 11.98
C LEU A 554 6.69 23.62 11.29
N VAL A 555 6.20 22.64 12.06
CA VAL A 555 5.50 21.46 11.51
C VAL A 555 4.16 21.86 10.92
N GLN A 556 3.38 22.73 11.58
CA GLN A 556 2.12 23.25 11.03
C GLN A 556 2.35 23.99 9.70
N ALA A 557 3.40 24.80 9.61
CA ALA A 557 3.81 25.49 8.39
C ALA A 557 4.21 24.49 7.30
N LYS A 558 4.98 23.44 7.63
CA LYS A 558 5.33 22.39 6.67
C LYS A 558 4.09 21.65 6.15
N PHE A 559 3.08 21.46 7.00
CA PHE A 559 1.80 20.89 6.59
C PHE A 559 0.98 21.85 5.70
N ALA A 560 0.97 23.15 6.03
CA ALA A 560 0.34 24.18 5.20
C ALA A 560 0.96 24.27 3.79
N ASP A 561 2.28 24.09 3.65
CA ASP A 561 2.97 24.14 2.35
C ASP A 561 2.45 23.08 1.36
N LEU A 562 1.92 21.95 1.85
CA LEU A 562 1.28 20.95 0.99
C LEU A 562 0.13 21.56 0.17
N PHE A 563 -0.65 22.44 0.81
CA PHE A 563 -1.85 23.06 0.26
C PHE A 563 -1.56 24.31 -0.58
N VAL A 564 -0.35 24.88 -0.46
CA VAL A 564 0.13 25.97 -1.34
C VAL A 564 0.78 25.42 -2.62
N SER A 565 1.00 24.11 -2.68
CA SER A 565 1.48 23.45 -3.90
C SER A 565 0.40 23.45 -5.00
N ARG A 566 0.78 23.06 -6.21
CA ARG A 566 -0.17 22.86 -7.32
C ARG A 566 -0.78 21.46 -7.34
N ALA A 567 -0.41 20.57 -6.42
CA ALA A 567 -0.92 19.19 -6.41
C ALA A 567 -2.39 19.17 -5.99
N GLU A 568 -3.22 18.44 -6.75
CA GLU A 568 -4.64 18.27 -6.42
C GLU A 568 -4.87 17.12 -5.42
N ASN A 569 -3.82 16.37 -5.08
CA ASN A 569 -3.90 15.20 -4.22
C ASN A 569 -2.92 15.35 -3.06
N VAL A 570 -3.45 15.43 -1.83
CA VAL A 570 -2.70 15.53 -0.59
C VAL A 570 -2.86 14.23 0.19
N MET A 571 -1.76 13.67 0.65
CA MET A 571 -1.75 12.47 1.50
C MET A 571 -1.07 12.78 2.83
N VAL A 572 -1.66 12.29 3.91
CA VAL A 572 -1.14 12.41 5.28
C VAL A 572 -0.96 11.02 5.85
N PHE A 573 0.18 10.75 6.47
CA PHE A 573 0.40 9.49 7.19
C PHE A 573 -0.13 9.60 8.63
N PHE A 574 -0.77 8.56 9.15
CA PHE A 574 -1.47 8.63 10.45
C PHE A 574 -0.57 9.06 11.61
N ALA A 575 0.70 8.65 11.60
CA ALA A 575 1.67 9.01 12.63
C ALA A 575 1.94 10.52 12.64
N ASP A 576 2.00 11.14 11.46
CA ASP A 576 2.13 12.59 11.34
C ASP A 576 0.87 13.29 11.84
N LEU A 577 -0.33 12.84 11.41
CA LEU A 577 -1.61 13.38 11.88
C LEU A 577 -1.69 13.43 13.41
N LEU A 578 -1.39 12.30 14.05
CA LEU A 578 -1.58 12.10 15.50
C LEU A 578 -0.40 12.58 16.36
N GLY A 579 0.64 13.18 15.78
CA GLY A 579 1.75 13.66 16.60
C GLY A 579 2.64 12.54 17.15
N LEU A 580 2.76 11.41 16.45
CA LEU A 580 3.62 10.30 16.86
C LEU A 580 5.06 10.56 16.41
N LYS A 581 6.04 10.13 17.19
CA LYS A 581 7.48 10.30 16.89
C LYS A 581 8.12 9.02 16.38
N GLU A 582 7.46 7.90 16.62
CA GLU A 582 7.87 6.57 16.27
C GLU A 582 7.88 6.39 14.74
N THR A 583 8.88 5.68 14.24
CA THR A 583 8.95 5.30 12.83
C THR A 583 8.15 4.02 12.62
N TYR A 584 7.33 3.98 11.56
CA TYR A 584 6.47 2.84 11.27
C TYR A 584 7.22 1.69 10.59
N ASN A 585 8.04 2.01 9.58
CA ASN A 585 8.96 1.08 8.93
C ASN A 585 10.31 1.75 8.67
N ALA A 586 11.40 1.03 8.92
CA ALA A 586 12.76 1.42 8.55
C ALA A 586 13.24 0.56 7.35
N PRO A 587 13.23 1.10 6.12
CA PRO A 587 13.62 0.36 4.93
C PRO A 587 15.01 -0.27 5.03
N GLY A 588 15.15 -1.49 4.50
CA GLY A 588 16.42 -2.24 4.50
C GLY A 588 16.79 -2.87 5.84
N THR A 589 15.87 -2.91 6.81
CA THR A 589 16.09 -3.54 8.12
C THR A 589 15.08 -4.66 8.38
N VAL A 590 15.49 -5.66 9.16
CA VAL A 590 14.61 -6.71 9.70
C VAL A 590 14.52 -6.49 11.20
N SER A 591 13.34 -6.11 11.69
CA SER A 591 13.10 -5.76 13.09
C SER A 591 11.65 -6.01 13.48
N ASP A 592 11.43 -6.47 14.72
CA ASP A 592 10.09 -6.62 15.31
C ASP A 592 9.37 -5.27 15.51
N GLU A 593 10.08 -4.14 15.38
CA GLU A 593 9.48 -2.80 15.40
C GLU A 593 8.84 -2.40 14.06
N ASN A 594 9.27 -3.00 12.95
CA ASN A 594 8.69 -2.68 11.64
C ASN A 594 7.25 -3.19 11.57
N TRP A 595 6.38 -2.42 10.92
CA TRP A 595 4.97 -2.78 10.70
C TRP A 595 4.16 -2.95 12.00
N SER A 596 4.71 -2.47 13.12
CA SER A 596 4.16 -2.78 14.45
C SER A 596 3.54 -1.59 15.15
N LEU A 597 3.89 -0.34 14.81
CA LEU A 597 3.35 0.86 15.47
C LEU A 597 1.81 0.96 15.32
N ARG A 598 1.13 1.24 16.43
CA ARG A 598 -0.34 1.33 16.54
C ARG A 598 -0.82 2.72 16.94
N ILE A 599 -2.02 3.04 16.49
CA ILE A 599 -2.82 4.18 16.94
C ILE A 599 -3.26 3.89 18.38
N PRO A 600 -3.04 4.82 19.33
CA PRO A 600 -3.48 4.66 20.72
C PRO A 600 -5.00 4.44 20.82
N GLN A 601 -5.48 3.66 21.80
CA GLN A 601 -6.92 3.46 21.99
C GLN A 601 -7.66 4.77 22.27
N GLU A 602 -7.02 5.67 23.03
CA GLU A 602 -7.54 6.99 23.41
C GLU A 602 -7.18 8.10 22.39
N TYR A 603 -6.97 7.73 21.12
CA TYR A 603 -6.49 8.63 20.06
C TYR A 603 -7.23 9.96 19.98
N ARG A 604 -8.56 10.00 20.21
CA ARG A 604 -9.34 11.26 20.16
C ARG A 604 -8.93 12.22 21.28
N ARG A 605 -8.76 11.70 22.50
CA ARG A 605 -8.34 12.50 23.66
C ARG A 605 -6.91 12.99 23.47
N GLU A 606 -6.00 12.08 23.13
CA GLU A 606 -4.59 12.39 22.94
C GLU A 606 -4.36 13.37 21.78
N TYR A 607 -5.11 13.23 20.68
CA TYR A 607 -5.06 14.18 19.57
C TYR A 607 -5.48 15.57 20.01
N GLY A 608 -6.56 15.69 20.80
CA GLY A 608 -6.98 16.96 21.40
C GLY A 608 -5.91 17.59 22.28
N GLU A 609 -5.40 16.85 23.26
CA GLU A 609 -4.34 17.31 24.17
C GLU A 609 -3.06 17.76 23.43
N LYS A 610 -2.71 17.06 22.34
CA LYS A 610 -1.57 17.43 21.50
C LYS A 610 -1.84 18.69 20.67
N LEU A 611 -3.07 18.90 20.22
CA LEU A 611 -3.44 20.13 19.50
C LEU A 611 -3.27 21.37 20.36
N GLU A 612 -3.56 21.31 21.67
CA GLU A 612 -3.36 22.42 22.62
C GLU A 612 -1.91 22.94 22.65
N ARG A 613 -0.94 22.10 22.25
CA ARG A 613 0.50 22.37 22.30
C ARG A 613 1.16 22.36 20.92
N ASP A 614 0.37 22.43 19.85
CA ASP A 614 0.81 22.30 18.46
C ASP A 614 1.68 21.04 18.20
N ALA A 615 1.35 19.94 18.86
CA ALA A 615 2.05 18.66 18.79
C ALA A 615 1.30 17.57 17.99
N ALA A 616 0.21 17.94 17.30
CA ALA A 616 -0.52 17.14 16.30
C ALA A 616 -0.94 18.04 15.15
N LEU A 617 -1.22 17.50 13.96
CA LEU A 617 -1.52 18.34 12.79
C LEU A 617 -2.89 19.02 12.93
N ASN A 618 -2.93 20.35 12.80
CA ASN A 618 -4.16 21.13 12.87
C ASN A 618 -4.62 21.51 11.47
N LEU A 619 -5.49 20.70 10.86
CA LEU A 619 -5.93 20.88 9.48
C LEU A 619 -6.56 22.26 9.20
N PRO A 620 -7.53 22.77 9.99
CA PRO A 620 -8.06 24.12 9.76
C PRO A 620 -6.97 25.19 9.83
N GLY A 621 -6.03 25.07 10.77
CA GLY A 621 -4.91 26.00 10.89
C GLY A 621 -3.99 26.00 9.67
N ALA A 622 -3.66 24.81 9.15
CA ALA A 622 -2.85 24.66 7.95
C ALA A 622 -3.56 25.22 6.70
N LEU A 623 -4.87 24.96 6.55
CA LEU A 623 -5.68 25.48 5.45
C LEU A 623 -5.82 27.01 5.51
N ALA A 624 -6.02 27.59 6.70
CA ALA A 624 -6.06 29.04 6.89
C ALA A 624 -4.73 29.70 6.48
N LEU A 625 -3.61 29.11 6.91
CA LEU A 625 -2.27 29.60 6.56
C LEU A 625 -2.01 29.52 5.04
N ALA A 626 -2.42 28.42 4.41
CA ALA A 626 -2.31 28.25 2.97
C ALA A 626 -3.18 29.26 2.21
N LEU A 627 -4.46 29.42 2.57
CA LEU A 627 -5.37 30.38 1.95
C LEU A 627 -4.88 31.82 2.11
N ARG A 628 -4.34 32.21 3.26
CA ARG A 628 -3.75 33.53 3.45
C ARG A 628 -2.61 33.79 2.45
N ALA A 629 -1.80 32.76 2.17
CA ALA A 629 -0.67 32.88 1.26
C ALA A 629 -1.07 33.04 -0.21
N VAL A 630 -2.16 32.40 -0.67
CA VAL A 630 -2.50 32.32 -2.11
C VAL A 630 -3.88 32.83 -2.50
N LYS A 631 -4.78 33.05 -1.53
CA LYS A 631 -6.16 33.51 -1.68
C LYS A 631 -6.59 34.45 -0.54
N PRO A 632 -5.83 35.54 -0.24
CA PRO A 632 -6.16 36.45 0.87
C PRO A 632 -7.54 37.11 0.75
N GLU A 633 -8.12 37.16 -0.45
CA GLU A 633 -9.47 37.66 -0.70
C GLU A 633 -10.57 36.83 -0.04
N LEU A 634 -10.31 35.57 0.33
CA LEU A 634 -11.26 34.69 1.01
C LEU A 634 -11.26 34.88 2.54
N GLN A 635 -11.08 36.12 2.99
CA GLN A 635 -10.94 36.51 4.39
C GLN A 635 -12.01 35.91 5.33
N PRO A 636 -13.32 35.88 5.00
CA PRO A 636 -14.32 35.27 5.88
C PRO A 636 -14.10 33.77 6.10
N LEU A 637 -13.65 33.04 5.08
CA LEU A 637 -13.35 31.61 5.20
C LEU A 637 -12.07 31.40 6.03
N ILE A 638 -11.04 32.21 5.81
CA ILE A 638 -9.79 32.19 6.59
C ILE A 638 -10.10 32.39 8.07
N GLU A 639 -10.86 33.41 8.43
CA GLU A 639 -11.21 33.68 9.84
C GLU A 639 -12.05 32.56 10.48
N ASN A 640 -12.94 31.92 9.72
CA ASN A 640 -13.68 30.76 10.21
C ASN A 640 -12.74 29.58 10.52
N LEU A 641 -11.80 29.29 9.62
CA LEU A 641 -10.80 28.23 9.83
C LEU A 641 -9.88 28.55 11.02
N GLU A 642 -9.46 29.80 11.19
CA GLU A 642 -8.66 30.23 12.34
C GLU A 642 -9.43 30.09 13.66
N ARG A 643 -10.74 30.43 13.67
CA ARG A 643 -11.61 30.19 14.83
C ARG A 643 -11.72 28.70 15.16
N LEU A 644 -11.89 27.84 14.15
CA LEU A 644 -11.91 26.39 14.33
C LEU A 644 -10.58 25.88 14.87
N ALA A 645 -9.46 26.29 14.29
CA ALA A 645 -8.12 25.93 14.73
C ALA A 645 -7.87 26.34 16.19
N ALA A 646 -8.26 27.57 16.57
CA ALA A 646 -8.13 28.07 17.93
C ALA A 646 -9.08 27.37 18.92
N ARG A 647 -10.28 26.95 18.48
CA ARG A 647 -11.20 26.16 19.30
C ARG A 647 -10.60 24.78 19.61
N LEU A 648 -10.06 24.11 18.60
CA LEU A 648 -9.38 22.81 18.78
C LEU A 648 -8.18 22.89 19.73
N ARG A 649 -7.46 24.02 19.77
CA ARG A 649 -6.36 24.26 20.72
C ARG A 649 -6.81 24.47 22.16
N ARG A 650 -8.11 24.65 22.43
CA ARG A 650 -8.63 24.93 23.78
C ARG A 650 -9.34 23.74 24.42
N GLY A 651 -9.37 22.58 23.75
CA GLY A 651 -10.14 21.40 24.15
C GLY A 651 -11.54 21.42 23.57
#